data_AF-A0A5C6D317-F1
#
_entry.id   AF-A0A5C6D317-F1
#
_cell.length_a   1.000
_cell.length_b   1.000
_cell.length_c   1.000
_cell.angle_alpha   90.00
_cell.angle_beta   90.00
_cell.angle_gamma   90.00
#
_symmetry.space_group_name_H-M   'P 1'
#
loop_
_entity.id
_entity.type
_entity.pdbx_description
1 polymer ?
#
loop_
_entity_poly.entity_id
_entity_poly.type
_entity_poly.pdbx_seq_one_letter_code
_entity_poly.pdbx_strand_id
1 'polypeptide(L)'
;MTQAQRLVALLVITCLIFGRASAQVFPGKPGFDAYGGYLNIKGEATGRFHLETINDRHFLVTPEGHGYIALGVCHTGEIARSQEYFQEHCASDLEIANGELTTQFREWGYNGLGYGGHKSTREVLPYFADCFPTGTSSWRGKQVRFPDVFSDVWKKKARRDVENMLRTSSEDPNLIGVYWDDIPLWDLKQAKRMLGKTWVDAIRELPADAPGKVRYERFLRENGADASDEKFLVLIARELYSTLGPITRELAPDALVFGERYAGWALPWEVIQEELPWVDVVSVQPGGSQFPAQDFERLYRETKKPIMICDHNISFMTQEHSNVMWNSLPDAAGAGRTQGAYLDQAFSTSYLIGYSRCQYIDKTVNGGQLKQGLLQSDGTPYKECVDWVRKNNWRIHQQFIGKTEAADSPTPSPGHNAWYWESGANLFVANHNVTDKQYTSDQLSNLLSEFPAVTAVYYLAHNNEGVDVHHPSEILPNPKGWDMTGAWKQACEASGKRFCVYVNSLGLRLNDNNENPGWVRRKADGQPYTSNGHWAVGTRMCVKSSQDENGFLKAYFLPLIKEMVSRYEPDGIWVDGDWTVRDNICWCDNCKKAWELKTGKTAVPTNPNDPDWPAWQRLHYERCDEYLKTVANAVHSIHPDC
;
A
#
# COMPACT_ATOMS: atom_id res chain seq x y z
N MET A 1 52.82 17.44 -16.47
CA MET A 1 51.69 17.61 -15.53
C MET A 1 52.17 17.37 -14.11
N THR A 2 51.90 18.29 -13.21
CA THR A 2 52.25 18.18 -11.78
C THR A 2 51.39 17.12 -11.09
N GLN A 3 51.84 16.62 -9.93
CA GLN A 3 51.13 15.60 -9.15
C GLN A 3 49.69 16.02 -8.78
N ALA A 4 49.48 17.33 -8.56
CA ALA A 4 48.16 17.94 -8.37
C ALA A 4 47.28 17.87 -9.64
N GLN A 5 47.86 18.06 -10.83
CA GLN A 5 47.12 17.93 -12.10
C GLN A 5 46.74 16.49 -12.42
N ARG A 6 47.51 15.50 -11.94
CA ARG A 6 47.14 14.07 -12.04
C ARG A 6 46.03 13.69 -11.06
N LEU A 7 46.01 14.25 -9.85
CA LEU A 7 44.91 14.04 -8.90
C LEU A 7 43.61 14.68 -9.37
N VAL A 8 43.65 15.89 -9.95
CA VAL A 8 42.46 16.53 -10.51
C VAL A 8 41.96 15.79 -11.76
N ALA A 9 42.87 15.31 -12.63
CA ALA A 9 42.47 14.47 -13.76
C ALA A 9 41.92 13.10 -13.33
N LEU A 10 42.46 12.48 -12.28
CA LEU A 10 41.90 11.25 -11.71
C LEU A 10 40.53 11.49 -11.05
N LEU A 11 40.36 12.59 -10.30
CA LEU A 11 39.06 12.96 -9.70
C LEU A 11 38.00 13.26 -10.78
N VAL A 12 38.38 13.96 -11.86
CA VAL A 12 37.47 14.24 -12.98
C VAL A 12 37.14 12.96 -13.77
N ILE A 13 38.09 12.03 -13.95
CA ILE A 13 37.84 10.73 -14.59
C ILE A 13 37.03 9.79 -13.67
N THR A 14 37.21 9.84 -12.35
CA THR A 14 36.42 9.05 -11.39
C THR A 14 34.98 9.59 -11.27
N CYS A 15 34.78 10.91 -11.36
CA CYS A 15 33.45 11.51 -11.46
C CYS A 15 32.77 11.28 -12.83
N LEU A 16 33.54 11.03 -13.90
CA LEU A 16 33.00 10.73 -15.24
C LEU A 16 32.65 9.24 -15.44
N ILE A 17 33.13 8.33 -14.58
CA ILE A 17 32.79 6.89 -14.64
C ILE A 17 31.52 6.56 -13.83
N PHE A 18 31.06 7.44 -12.94
CA PHE A 18 29.80 7.28 -12.19
C PHE A 18 28.61 8.11 -12.73
N GLY A 19 28.76 8.71 -13.91
CA GLY A 19 27.75 9.59 -14.51
C GLY A 19 26.74 8.91 -15.43
N ARG A 20 26.14 7.77 -15.03
CA ARG A 20 24.79 7.46 -15.51
C ARG A 20 23.83 8.01 -14.47
N ALA A 21 22.94 8.91 -14.88
CA ALA A 21 21.99 9.56 -13.98
C ALA A 21 21.31 8.49 -13.12
N SER A 22 21.45 8.59 -11.80
CA SER A 22 20.62 7.82 -10.88
C SER A 22 19.16 8.05 -11.29
N ALA A 23 18.31 7.02 -11.23
CA ALA A 23 16.89 7.27 -11.31
C ALA A 23 16.54 8.35 -10.28
N GLN A 24 15.67 9.28 -10.64
CA GLN A 24 15.17 10.32 -9.72
C GLN A 24 13.68 10.08 -9.65
N VAL A 25 13.32 8.97 -8.97
CA VAL A 25 11.98 8.43 -8.96
C VAL A 25 11.04 9.40 -8.23
N PHE A 26 11.39 9.81 -7.01
CA PHE A 26 10.64 10.78 -6.22
C PHE A 26 11.51 11.98 -5.80
N PRO A 27 11.93 12.83 -6.76
CA PRO A 27 12.91 13.88 -6.49
C PRO A 27 12.42 14.84 -5.42
N GLY A 28 13.24 15.06 -4.39
CA GLY A 28 12.94 15.96 -3.27
C GLY A 28 11.88 15.46 -2.29
N LYS A 29 11.37 14.22 -2.45
CA LYS A 29 10.43 13.64 -1.47
C LYS A 29 11.20 13.00 -0.32
N PRO A 30 10.94 13.38 0.94
CA PRO A 30 11.66 12.82 2.08
C PRO A 30 11.34 11.33 2.26
N GLY A 31 12.30 10.59 2.82
CA GLY A 31 12.17 9.17 3.12
C GLY A 31 12.51 8.23 1.97
N PHE A 32 12.89 8.75 0.80
CA PHE A 32 13.29 7.96 -0.36
C PHE A 32 14.71 8.23 -0.82
N ASP A 33 15.35 7.20 -1.36
CA ASP A 33 16.56 7.33 -2.15
C ASP A 33 16.24 7.65 -3.62
N ALA A 34 17.27 7.78 -4.45
CA ALA A 34 17.11 8.13 -5.87
C ALA A 34 16.24 7.12 -6.64
N TYR A 35 16.38 5.84 -6.31
CA TYR A 35 15.67 4.71 -6.94
C TYR A 35 14.27 4.47 -6.36
N GLY A 36 13.83 5.26 -5.36
CA GLY A 36 12.55 5.09 -4.69
C GLY A 36 12.56 4.00 -3.59
N GLY A 37 13.74 3.62 -3.09
CA GLY A 37 13.93 2.81 -1.89
C GLY A 37 13.74 3.63 -0.61
N TYR A 38 13.37 2.97 0.48
CA TYR A 38 13.00 3.58 1.75
C TYR A 38 14.23 3.84 2.63
N LEU A 39 14.55 5.11 2.90
CA LEU A 39 15.81 5.50 3.58
C LEU A 39 15.98 4.91 4.99
N ASN A 40 14.88 4.61 5.68
CA ASN A 40 14.88 4.02 7.02
C ASN A 40 15.06 2.49 7.02
N ILE A 41 14.90 1.82 5.86
CA ILE A 41 15.10 0.38 5.73
C ILE A 41 16.48 0.18 5.11
N LYS A 42 17.47 -0.14 5.95
CA LYS A 42 18.87 -0.24 5.54
C LYS A 42 19.23 -1.67 5.13
N GLY A 43 19.77 -1.80 3.92
CA GLY A 43 20.47 -2.98 3.41
C GLY A 43 21.89 -2.62 2.96
N GLU A 44 22.51 -3.48 2.17
CA GLU A 44 23.86 -3.31 1.62
C GLU A 44 23.84 -2.50 0.32
N ALA A 45 24.68 -1.48 0.21
CA ALA A 45 24.81 -0.70 -1.03
C ALA A 45 25.75 -1.40 -2.01
N THR A 46 25.19 -2.29 -2.85
CA THR A 46 25.96 -3.07 -3.84
C THR A 46 26.13 -2.37 -5.19
N GLY A 47 25.45 -1.23 -5.39
CA GLY A 47 25.36 -0.57 -6.69
C GLY A 47 24.38 -1.25 -7.66
N ARG A 48 23.65 -2.29 -7.23
CA ARG A 48 22.61 -3.00 -8.00
C ARG A 48 21.40 -3.36 -7.14
N PHE A 49 20.28 -3.59 -7.83
CA PHE A 49 19.14 -4.22 -7.18
C PHE A 49 19.49 -5.65 -6.77
N HIS A 50 19.21 -5.99 -5.52
CA HIS A 50 19.40 -7.35 -4.98
C HIS A 50 18.31 -7.65 -3.93
N LEU A 51 18.41 -8.79 -3.26
CA LEU A 51 17.42 -9.22 -2.25
C LEU A 51 18.05 -9.31 -0.88
N GLU A 52 17.32 -8.85 0.13
CA GLU A 52 17.65 -9.08 1.53
C GLU A 52 16.40 -9.37 2.35
N THR A 53 16.58 -10.12 3.44
CA THR A 53 15.58 -10.24 4.50
C THR A 53 15.92 -9.24 5.59
N ILE A 54 15.09 -8.21 5.76
CA ILE A 54 15.27 -7.14 6.74
C ILE A 54 14.07 -7.18 7.68
N ASN A 55 14.32 -7.36 8.99
CA ASN A 55 13.28 -7.49 10.02
C ASN A 55 12.20 -8.53 9.66
N ASP A 56 12.65 -9.75 9.34
CA ASP A 56 11.80 -10.90 8.96
C ASP A 56 10.90 -10.70 7.72
N ARG A 57 11.19 -9.69 6.88
CA ARG A 57 10.53 -9.44 5.60
C ARG A 57 11.53 -9.42 4.46
N HIS A 58 11.17 -10.04 3.35
CA HIS A 58 11.89 -9.92 2.09
C HIS A 58 11.69 -8.53 1.50
N PHE A 59 12.79 -7.92 1.07
CA PHE A 59 12.81 -6.69 0.31
C PHE A 59 13.66 -6.88 -0.95
N LEU A 60 13.29 -6.18 -2.02
CA LEU A 60 14.30 -5.74 -2.97
C LEU A 60 15.14 -4.67 -2.26
N VAL A 61 16.42 -4.56 -2.55
CA VAL A 61 17.29 -3.51 -2.03
C VAL A 61 17.84 -2.74 -3.21
N THR A 62 17.74 -1.42 -3.18
CA THR A 62 18.20 -0.53 -4.25
C THR A 62 19.72 -0.54 -4.39
N PRO A 63 20.27 -0.02 -5.50
CA PRO A 63 21.70 0.23 -5.65
C PRO A 63 22.35 1.04 -4.50
N GLU A 64 21.58 1.91 -3.83
CA GLU A 64 22.04 2.73 -2.71
C GLU A 64 21.91 2.04 -1.34
N GLY A 65 21.44 0.78 -1.28
CA GLY A 65 21.36 0.00 -0.05
C GLY A 65 20.12 0.29 0.78
N HIS A 66 18.99 0.58 0.14
CA HIS A 66 17.72 0.81 0.84
C HIS A 66 16.65 -0.19 0.41
N GLY A 67 15.86 -0.67 1.38
CA GLY A 67 14.73 -1.57 1.10
C GLY A 67 13.76 -0.95 0.11
N TYR A 68 13.18 -1.76 -0.77
CA TYR A 68 12.38 -1.34 -1.91
C TYR A 68 11.23 -2.33 -2.10
N ILE A 69 10.05 -1.79 -2.36
CA ILE A 69 8.87 -2.54 -2.80
C ILE A 69 8.54 -2.06 -4.20
N ALA A 70 8.51 -2.96 -5.18
CA ALA A 70 8.24 -2.60 -6.56
C ALA A 70 6.75 -2.30 -6.77
N LEU A 71 6.38 -1.05 -6.96
CA LEU A 71 5.06 -0.63 -7.44
C LEU A 71 5.20 -0.16 -8.88
N GLY A 72 4.77 -1.02 -9.80
CA GLY A 72 4.98 -0.83 -11.23
C GLY A 72 3.73 -0.80 -12.09
N VAL A 73 3.92 -0.45 -13.36
CA VAL A 73 2.90 -0.58 -14.41
C VAL A 73 3.51 -1.30 -15.63
N CYS A 74 2.86 -2.37 -16.08
CA CYS A 74 3.24 -3.13 -17.27
C CYS A 74 2.84 -2.41 -18.56
N HIS A 75 3.52 -2.74 -19.64
CA HIS A 75 3.23 -2.29 -21.01
C HIS A 75 3.20 -0.77 -21.19
N THR A 76 3.99 -0.03 -20.41
CA THR A 76 4.16 1.41 -20.61
C THR A 76 4.72 1.75 -21.99
N GLY A 77 5.43 0.81 -22.65
CA GLY A 77 5.90 1.00 -24.02
C GLY A 77 4.79 1.06 -25.07
N GLU A 78 3.55 0.70 -24.75
CA GLU A 78 2.41 0.87 -25.65
C GLU A 78 2.08 2.33 -25.94
N ILE A 79 2.54 3.28 -25.10
CA ILE A 79 2.39 4.72 -25.38
C ILE A 79 2.96 5.06 -26.76
N ALA A 80 4.15 4.57 -27.09
CA ALA A 80 4.82 4.85 -28.36
C ALA A 80 4.13 4.21 -29.58
N ARG A 81 3.08 3.40 -29.35
CA ARG A 81 2.25 2.79 -30.39
C ARG A 81 0.87 3.42 -30.48
N SER A 82 0.50 4.32 -29.57
CA SER A 82 -0.80 4.99 -29.58
C SER A 82 -0.86 6.06 -30.67
N GLN A 83 -1.89 6.01 -31.51
CA GLN A 83 -2.14 7.03 -32.52
C GLN A 83 -2.54 8.35 -31.85
N GLU A 84 -3.63 8.34 -31.09
CA GLU A 84 -4.21 9.51 -30.43
C GLU A 84 -3.25 10.11 -29.39
N TYR A 85 -2.67 9.28 -28.52
CA TYR A 85 -1.79 9.80 -27.47
C TYR A 85 -0.39 10.15 -27.97
N PHE A 86 0.31 9.24 -28.65
CA PHE A 86 1.71 9.51 -28.98
C PHE A 86 1.87 10.34 -30.25
N GLN A 87 1.13 10.05 -31.32
CA GLN A 87 1.30 10.82 -32.56
C GLN A 87 0.63 12.19 -32.49
N GLU A 88 -0.56 12.30 -31.91
CA GLU A 88 -1.32 13.55 -31.89
C GLU A 88 -1.01 14.38 -30.64
N HIS A 89 -1.21 13.83 -29.43
CA HIS A 89 -0.97 14.58 -28.17
C HIS A 89 0.51 14.83 -27.90
N CYS A 90 1.38 13.83 -28.06
CA CYS A 90 2.83 13.99 -27.86
C CYS A 90 3.60 14.41 -29.13
N ALA A 91 2.94 14.64 -30.26
CA ALA A 91 3.59 14.97 -31.53
C ALA A 91 4.70 14.00 -31.98
N SER A 92 4.56 12.71 -31.67
CA SER A 92 5.57 11.65 -31.86
C SER A 92 6.89 11.86 -31.11
N ASP A 93 6.87 12.64 -30.02
CA ASP A 93 8.04 12.94 -29.21
C ASP A 93 8.11 12.05 -27.95
N LEU A 94 9.15 11.23 -27.88
CA LEU A 94 9.39 10.33 -26.74
C LEU A 94 9.79 11.10 -25.48
N GLU A 95 10.42 12.26 -25.58
CA GLU A 95 10.80 13.06 -24.42
C GLU A 95 9.56 13.60 -23.71
N ILE A 96 8.58 14.10 -24.49
CA ILE A 96 7.28 14.54 -23.97
C ILE A 96 6.56 13.37 -23.30
N ALA A 97 6.44 12.22 -23.99
CA ALA A 97 5.77 11.04 -23.45
C ALA A 97 6.45 10.52 -22.16
N ASN A 98 7.79 10.51 -22.09
CA ASN A 98 8.53 10.12 -20.90
C ASN A 98 8.33 11.14 -19.76
N GLY A 99 8.32 12.43 -20.07
CA GLY A 99 8.10 13.52 -19.10
C GLY A 99 6.73 13.43 -18.45
N GLU A 100 5.68 13.18 -19.24
CA GLU A 100 4.32 12.96 -18.73
C GLU A 100 4.24 11.69 -17.90
N LEU A 101 4.76 10.56 -18.41
CA LEU A 101 4.74 9.29 -17.69
C LEU A 101 5.44 9.39 -16.34
N THR A 102 6.64 9.97 -16.29
CA THR A 102 7.39 10.12 -15.03
C THR A 102 6.70 11.08 -14.07
N THR A 103 6.07 12.13 -14.57
CA THR A 103 5.25 13.06 -13.76
C THR A 103 4.04 12.35 -13.16
N GLN A 104 3.33 11.55 -13.96
CA GLN A 104 2.19 10.77 -13.50
C GLN A 104 2.61 9.69 -12.50
N PHE A 105 3.71 8.98 -12.74
CA PHE A 105 4.23 7.97 -11.81
C PHE A 105 4.60 8.59 -10.46
N ARG A 106 5.26 9.75 -10.48
CA ARG A 106 5.55 10.54 -9.28
C ARG A 106 4.28 10.94 -8.55
N GLU A 107 3.27 11.43 -9.26
CA GLU A 107 2.03 11.83 -8.62
C GLU A 107 1.29 10.62 -8.04
N TRP A 108 1.22 9.53 -8.78
CA TRP A 108 0.40 8.35 -8.48
C TRP A 108 1.11 7.31 -7.60
N GLY A 109 2.37 7.55 -7.22
CA GLY A 109 3.14 6.69 -6.32
C GLY A 109 3.60 5.39 -6.97
N TYR A 110 3.95 5.40 -8.26
CA TYR A 110 4.67 4.29 -8.89
C TYR A 110 6.17 4.59 -8.87
N ASN A 111 6.98 3.59 -8.49
CA ASN A 111 8.42 3.74 -8.33
C ASN A 111 9.25 2.96 -9.36
N GLY A 112 8.61 2.20 -10.25
CA GLY A 112 9.29 1.52 -11.33
C GLY A 112 8.35 1.13 -12.47
N LEU A 113 8.93 0.56 -13.52
CA LEU A 113 8.23 -0.03 -14.64
C LEU A 113 7.97 -1.50 -14.36
N GLY A 114 6.80 -2.00 -14.76
CA GLY A 114 6.62 -3.44 -15.01
C GLY A 114 7.37 -3.85 -16.28
N TYR A 115 7.10 -5.06 -16.78
CA TYR A 115 7.67 -5.50 -18.06
C TYR A 115 7.05 -4.75 -19.24
N GLY A 116 7.70 -4.81 -20.41
CA GLY A 116 7.19 -4.16 -21.62
C GLY A 116 7.30 -2.63 -21.65
N GLY A 117 8.18 -2.03 -20.84
CA GLY A 117 8.51 -0.61 -20.94
C GLY A 117 9.37 -0.27 -22.16
N HIS A 118 9.24 0.94 -22.71
CA HIS A 118 10.08 1.41 -23.82
C HIS A 118 11.53 1.62 -23.37
N LYS A 119 12.52 1.52 -24.28
CA LYS A 119 13.94 1.66 -23.91
C LYS A 119 14.23 3.02 -23.26
N SER A 120 13.64 4.11 -23.77
CA SER A 120 13.86 5.46 -23.23
C SER A 120 13.35 5.64 -21.79
N THR A 121 12.27 4.97 -21.40
CA THR A 121 11.77 5.08 -20.02
C THR A 121 12.61 4.28 -19.03
N ARG A 122 13.25 3.19 -19.48
CA ARG A 122 14.17 2.36 -18.66
C ARG A 122 15.42 3.13 -18.22
N GLU A 123 15.81 4.17 -18.98
CA GLU A 123 16.96 5.02 -18.64
C GLU A 123 16.70 5.91 -17.41
N VAL A 124 15.43 6.13 -17.02
CA VAL A 124 15.05 7.08 -15.97
C VAL A 124 14.25 6.46 -14.81
N LEU A 125 13.80 5.21 -14.94
CA LEU A 125 13.03 4.49 -13.92
C LEU A 125 13.56 3.07 -13.73
N PRO A 126 13.56 2.54 -12.50
CA PRO A 126 13.78 1.12 -12.24
C PRO A 126 12.85 0.25 -13.09
N TYR A 127 13.33 -0.87 -13.64
CA TYR A 127 12.55 -1.68 -14.59
C TYR A 127 12.88 -3.17 -14.56
N PHE A 128 12.00 -3.95 -15.19
CA PHE A 128 12.25 -5.35 -15.52
C PHE A 128 12.47 -5.54 -17.02
N ALA A 129 13.48 -6.31 -17.39
CA ALA A 129 13.64 -6.77 -18.77
C ALA A 129 12.91 -8.11 -18.97
N ASP A 130 12.51 -8.41 -20.20
CA ASP A 130 11.80 -9.64 -20.50
C ASP A 130 12.17 -10.22 -21.88
N CYS A 131 12.14 -11.56 -21.99
CA CYS A 131 12.32 -12.30 -23.23
C CYS A 131 11.36 -13.49 -23.33
N PHE A 132 11.29 -14.14 -24.51
CA PHE A 132 10.32 -15.22 -24.80
C PHE A 132 11.02 -16.40 -25.50
N PRO A 133 11.89 -17.13 -24.80
CA PRO A 133 12.74 -18.16 -25.42
C PRO A 133 11.94 -19.34 -25.98
N THR A 134 10.77 -19.66 -25.42
CA THR A 134 10.00 -20.86 -25.81
C THR A 134 8.89 -20.57 -26.81
N GLY A 135 8.21 -19.43 -26.70
CA GLY A 135 7.03 -19.12 -27.53
C GLY A 135 5.76 -19.85 -27.08
N THR A 136 5.71 -20.24 -25.80
CA THR A 136 4.61 -21.04 -25.21
C THR A 136 3.53 -20.21 -24.51
N SER A 137 3.71 -18.88 -24.48
CA SER A 137 2.77 -17.93 -23.87
C SER A 137 1.35 -18.08 -24.38
N SER A 138 0.41 -18.32 -23.47
CA SER A 138 -1.00 -18.61 -23.80
C SER A 138 -1.70 -17.49 -24.57
N TRP A 139 -1.31 -16.22 -24.37
CA TRP A 139 -1.85 -15.06 -25.10
C TRP A 139 -1.56 -15.10 -26.61
N ARG A 140 -0.62 -15.93 -27.07
CA ARG A 140 -0.35 -16.16 -28.51
C ARG A 140 -1.45 -17.00 -29.18
N GLY A 141 -2.37 -17.60 -28.42
CA GLY A 141 -3.46 -18.41 -28.95
C GLY A 141 -2.95 -19.52 -29.87
N LYS A 142 -3.51 -19.64 -31.09
CA LYS A 142 -3.09 -20.66 -32.08
C LYS A 142 -1.65 -20.51 -32.57
N GLN A 143 -0.98 -19.39 -32.28
CA GLN A 143 0.42 -19.17 -32.64
C GLN A 143 1.39 -19.76 -31.62
N VAL A 144 0.92 -20.30 -30.49
CA VAL A 144 1.76 -21.03 -29.53
C VAL A 144 2.57 -22.11 -30.26
N ARG A 145 3.83 -22.24 -29.88
CA ARG A 145 4.73 -23.30 -30.31
C ARG A 145 5.34 -23.97 -29.09
N PHE A 146 5.43 -25.29 -29.14
CA PHE A 146 6.11 -26.10 -28.14
C PHE A 146 7.47 -26.53 -28.73
N PRO A 147 8.59 -25.91 -28.33
CA PRO A 147 9.89 -26.24 -28.90
C PRO A 147 10.47 -27.55 -28.37
N ASP A 148 11.37 -28.16 -29.13
CA ASP A 148 12.25 -29.21 -28.64
C ASP A 148 13.38 -28.62 -27.80
N VAL A 149 13.16 -28.50 -26.49
CA VAL A 149 14.13 -27.92 -25.54
C VAL A 149 15.41 -28.75 -25.40
N PHE A 150 15.38 -30.01 -25.81
CA PHE A 150 16.56 -30.89 -25.78
C PHE A 150 17.50 -30.65 -26.96
N SER A 151 17.05 -29.92 -27.99
CA SER A 151 17.82 -29.67 -29.20
C SER A 151 18.82 -28.51 -29.05
N ASP A 152 20.01 -28.67 -29.63
CA ASP A 152 21.00 -27.57 -29.71
C ASP A 152 20.50 -26.37 -30.50
N VAL A 153 19.58 -26.58 -31.45
CA VAL A 153 18.95 -25.51 -32.24
C VAL A 153 18.15 -24.60 -31.32
N TRP A 154 17.33 -25.18 -30.44
CA TRP A 154 16.59 -24.38 -29.46
C TRP A 154 17.53 -23.74 -28.45
N LYS A 155 18.52 -24.46 -27.90
CA LYS A 155 19.48 -23.90 -26.92
C LYS A 155 20.22 -22.69 -27.48
N LYS A 156 20.64 -22.72 -28.75
CA LYS A 156 21.23 -21.56 -29.46
C LYS A 156 20.25 -20.41 -29.67
N LYS A 157 18.96 -20.70 -29.90
CA LYS A 157 17.92 -19.65 -29.95
C LYS A 157 17.71 -19.03 -28.57
N ALA A 158 17.55 -19.85 -27.53
CA ALA A 158 17.36 -19.40 -26.17
C ALA A 158 18.51 -18.49 -25.71
N ARG A 159 19.77 -18.87 -25.97
CA ARG A 159 20.92 -18.00 -25.72
C ARG A 159 20.80 -16.64 -26.42
N ARG A 160 20.51 -16.63 -27.72
CA ARG A 160 20.35 -15.38 -28.49
C ARG A 160 19.23 -14.50 -27.93
N ASP A 161 18.13 -15.09 -27.48
CA ASP A 161 17.01 -14.32 -26.91
C ASP A 161 17.41 -13.66 -25.58
N VAL A 162 18.16 -14.38 -24.72
CA VAL A 162 18.69 -13.83 -23.46
C VAL A 162 19.78 -12.77 -23.73
N GLU A 163 20.69 -13.01 -24.68
CA GLU A 163 21.68 -12.03 -25.12
C GLU A 163 21.01 -10.75 -25.63
N ASN A 164 19.97 -10.86 -26.44
CA ASN A 164 19.25 -9.71 -26.98
C ASN A 164 18.55 -8.88 -25.88
N MET A 165 17.98 -9.55 -24.87
CA MET A 165 17.37 -8.89 -23.71
C MET A 165 18.38 -8.12 -22.87
N LEU A 166 19.56 -8.70 -22.66
CA LEU A 166 20.61 -8.16 -21.78
C LEU A 166 21.60 -7.22 -22.47
N ARG A 167 21.62 -7.18 -23.81
CA ARG A 167 22.60 -6.45 -24.65
C ARG A 167 22.89 -5.02 -24.19
N THR A 168 21.91 -4.32 -23.63
CA THR A 168 22.06 -2.94 -23.15
C THR A 168 21.75 -2.76 -21.66
N SER A 169 21.54 -3.86 -20.93
CA SER A 169 20.85 -3.86 -19.64
C SER A 169 21.65 -4.52 -18.53
N SER A 170 22.60 -5.43 -18.85
CA SER A 170 23.35 -6.18 -17.81
C SER A 170 24.07 -5.26 -16.81
N GLU A 171 24.58 -4.13 -17.30
CA GLU A 171 25.29 -3.13 -16.49
C GLU A 171 24.44 -1.93 -16.07
N ASP A 172 23.12 -2.00 -16.26
CA ASP A 172 22.21 -0.92 -15.91
C ASP A 172 21.84 -0.98 -14.41
N PRO A 173 22.11 0.09 -13.62
CA PRO A 173 21.71 0.13 -12.22
C PRO A 173 20.18 0.23 -12.03
N ASN A 174 19.43 0.61 -13.08
CA ASN A 174 17.96 0.62 -13.03
C ASN A 174 17.35 -0.77 -13.29
N LEU A 175 18.13 -1.76 -13.73
CA LEU A 175 17.62 -3.11 -13.94
C LEU A 175 17.34 -3.76 -12.58
N ILE A 176 16.06 -3.95 -12.26
CA ILE A 176 15.63 -4.70 -11.07
C ILE A 176 15.89 -6.20 -11.29
N GLY A 177 15.53 -6.70 -12.47
CA GLY A 177 15.69 -8.10 -12.81
C GLY A 177 15.08 -8.47 -14.15
N VAL A 178 15.11 -9.76 -14.45
CA VAL A 178 14.70 -10.30 -15.76
C VAL A 178 13.61 -11.36 -15.65
N TYR A 179 12.65 -11.29 -16.57
CA TYR A 179 11.64 -12.32 -16.79
C TYR A 179 11.94 -13.13 -18.04
N TRP A 180 11.51 -14.39 -18.04
CA TRP A 180 11.38 -15.21 -19.24
C TRP A 180 9.94 -15.17 -19.76
N ASP A 181 9.41 -16.30 -20.20
CA ASP A 181 8.10 -16.39 -20.84
C ASP A 181 6.96 -15.85 -19.96
N ASP A 182 5.89 -15.43 -20.63
CA ASP A 182 4.68 -14.86 -20.03
C ASP A 182 3.55 -15.87 -20.10
N ILE A 183 2.99 -16.28 -18.96
CA ILE A 183 1.89 -17.25 -18.84
C ILE A 183 2.02 -18.47 -19.77
N PRO A 184 3.17 -19.19 -19.71
CA PRO A 184 3.44 -20.37 -20.54
C PRO A 184 2.42 -21.50 -20.31
N LEU A 185 2.04 -22.19 -21.37
CA LEU A 185 1.07 -23.30 -21.33
C LEU A 185 1.67 -24.61 -20.81
N TRP A 186 1.92 -24.67 -19.49
CA TRP A 186 2.34 -25.88 -18.79
C TRP A 186 1.18 -26.84 -18.48
N ASP A 187 0.00 -26.32 -18.11
CA ASP A 187 -1.13 -27.16 -17.71
C ASP A 187 -1.63 -28.02 -18.89
N LEU A 188 -1.51 -29.34 -18.76
CA LEU A 188 -1.82 -30.29 -19.83
C LEU A 188 -3.28 -30.20 -20.28
N LYS A 189 -4.22 -30.02 -19.34
CA LYS A 189 -5.66 -29.96 -19.64
C LYS A 189 -5.99 -28.69 -20.42
N GLN A 190 -5.42 -27.56 -20.00
CA GLN A 190 -5.61 -26.29 -20.66
C GLN A 190 -4.94 -26.27 -22.04
N ALA A 191 -3.69 -26.75 -22.15
CA ALA A 191 -3.00 -26.86 -23.43
C ALA A 191 -3.82 -27.69 -24.41
N LYS A 192 -4.36 -28.85 -23.99
CA LYS A 192 -5.30 -29.65 -24.79
C LYS A 192 -6.56 -28.87 -25.16
N ARG A 193 -7.19 -28.18 -24.20
CA ARG A 193 -8.42 -27.41 -24.46
C ARG A 193 -8.19 -26.28 -25.47
N MET A 194 -7.05 -25.58 -25.38
CA MET A 194 -6.75 -24.41 -26.21
C MET A 194 -6.22 -24.78 -27.59
N LEU A 195 -5.40 -25.83 -27.69
CA LEU A 195 -4.62 -26.12 -28.89
C LEU A 195 -4.85 -27.53 -29.46
N GLY A 196 -5.57 -28.40 -28.74
CA GLY A 196 -5.69 -29.82 -29.06
C GLY A 196 -4.43 -30.65 -28.77
N LYS A 197 -3.35 -30.01 -28.31
CA LYS A 197 -2.04 -30.63 -28.05
C LYS A 197 -1.35 -30.04 -26.83
N THR A 198 -0.58 -30.87 -26.13
CA THR A 198 0.30 -30.50 -25.02
C THR A 198 1.75 -30.35 -25.52
N TRP A 199 2.64 -29.85 -24.66
CA TRP A 199 4.07 -29.85 -24.96
C TRP A 199 4.61 -31.28 -25.09
N VAL A 200 4.13 -32.22 -24.27
CA VAL A 200 4.54 -33.62 -24.34
C VAL A 200 4.11 -34.26 -25.66
N ASP A 201 2.89 -33.97 -26.15
CA ASP A 201 2.46 -34.43 -27.48
C ASP A 201 3.37 -33.87 -28.57
N ALA A 202 3.72 -32.59 -28.49
CA ALA A 202 4.60 -31.96 -29.47
C ALA A 202 5.98 -32.63 -29.53
N ILE A 203 6.57 -32.99 -28.37
CA ILE A 203 7.82 -33.76 -28.32
C ILE A 203 7.62 -35.18 -28.86
N ARG A 204 6.49 -35.83 -28.53
CA ARG A 204 6.15 -37.19 -29.00
C ARG A 204 5.98 -37.25 -30.52
N GLU A 205 5.49 -36.19 -31.14
CA GLU A 205 5.24 -36.06 -32.59
C GLU A 205 6.51 -35.71 -33.39
N LEU A 206 7.64 -35.41 -32.76
CA LEU A 206 8.89 -35.11 -33.46
C LEU A 206 9.44 -36.33 -34.24
N PRO A 207 10.27 -36.10 -35.28
CA PRO A 207 11.01 -37.16 -35.98
C PRO A 207 11.79 -38.06 -35.01
N ALA A 208 11.96 -39.35 -35.37
CA ALA A 208 12.58 -40.36 -34.51
C ALA A 208 14.00 -40.01 -34.03
N ASP A 209 14.75 -39.28 -34.85
CA ASP A 209 16.12 -38.82 -34.58
C ASP A 209 16.19 -37.45 -33.88
N ALA A 210 15.05 -36.77 -33.68
CA ALA A 210 15.02 -35.50 -32.97
C ALA A 210 15.41 -35.68 -31.49
N PRO A 211 16.25 -34.80 -30.91
CA PRO A 211 16.73 -34.93 -29.53
C PRO A 211 15.61 -35.13 -28.50
N GLY A 212 14.51 -34.38 -28.60
CA GLY A 212 13.38 -34.52 -27.70
C GLY A 212 12.66 -35.87 -27.84
N LYS A 213 12.52 -36.38 -29.07
CA LYS A 213 11.93 -37.70 -29.31
C LYS A 213 12.79 -38.81 -28.71
N VAL A 214 14.11 -38.76 -28.94
CA VAL A 214 15.08 -39.69 -28.35
C VAL A 214 15.02 -39.64 -26.82
N ARG A 215 14.92 -38.44 -26.23
CA ARG A 215 14.80 -38.27 -24.78
C ARG A 215 13.49 -38.86 -24.24
N TYR A 216 12.37 -38.67 -24.95
CA TYR A 216 11.06 -39.23 -24.59
C TYR A 216 11.07 -40.76 -24.63
N GLU A 217 11.61 -41.36 -25.69
CA GLU A 217 11.72 -42.82 -25.77
C GLU A 217 12.64 -43.40 -24.68
N ARG A 218 13.72 -42.69 -24.34
CA ARG A 218 14.57 -43.05 -23.20
C ARG A 218 13.79 -42.99 -21.89
N PHE A 219 13.00 -41.94 -21.67
CA PHE A 219 12.14 -41.80 -20.50
C PHE A 219 11.16 -42.97 -20.37
N LEU A 220 10.53 -43.40 -21.47
CA LEU A 220 9.63 -44.57 -21.47
C LEU A 220 10.38 -45.85 -21.05
N ARG A 221 11.61 -46.06 -21.54
CA ARG A 221 12.42 -47.23 -21.13
C ARG A 221 12.85 -47.17 -19.66
N GLU A 222 13.19 -45.98 -19.17
CA GLU A 222 13.62 -45.76 -17.78
C GLU A 222 12.47 -45.96 -16.77
N ASN A 223 11.23 -45.66 -17.15
CA ASN A 223 10.09 -45.61 -16.22
C ASN A 223 9.04 -46.70 -16.46
N GLY A 224 9.01 -47.34 -17.63
CA GLY A 224 8.08 -48.44 -17.92
C GLY A 224 6.62 -48.04 -17.67
N ALA A 225 5.93 -48.82 -16.84
CA ALA A 225 4.53 -48.59 -16.48
C ALA A 225 4.30 -47.30 -15.67
N ASP A 226 5.34 -46.75 -15.04
CA ASP A 226 5.24 -45.53 -14.23
C ASP A 226 5.40 -44.25 -15.06
N ALA A 227 5.64 -44.37 -16.37
CA ALA A 227 5.76 -43.22 -17.27
C ALA A 227 4.42 -42.48 -17.42
N SER A 228 4.43 -41.17 -17.23
CA SER A 228 3.27 -40.29 -17.47
C SER A 228 3.68 -39.00 -18.17
N ASP A 229 2.70 -38.30 -18.77
CA ASP A 229 2.95 -37.02 -19.43
C ASP A 229 3.35 -35.94 -18.41
N GLU A 230 2.79 -35.96 -17.19
CA GLU A 230 3.18 -35.07 -16.09
C GLU A 230 4.67 -35.25 -15.74
N LYS A 231 5.12 -36.50 -15.56
CA LYS A 231 6.52 -36.79 -15.26
C LYS A 231 7.47 -36.39 -16.38
N PHE A 232 7.05 -36.52 -17.65
CA PHE A 232 7.86 -36.05 -18.76
C PHE A 232 7.86 -34.53 -18.89
N LEU A 233 6.76 -33.86 -18.53
CA LEU A 233 6.68 -32.40 -18.47
C LEU A 233 7.70 -31.84 -17.47
N VAL A 234 7.90 -32.49 -16.32
CA VAL A 234 8.96 -32.15 -15.35
C VAL A 234 10.35 -32.24 -15.99
N LEU A 235 10.60 -33.22 -16.87
CA LEU A 235 11.87 -33.32 -17.59
C LEU A 235 12.05 -32.22 -18.64
N ILE A 236 10.98 -31.78 -19.29
CA ILE A 236 10.99 -30.62 -20.18
C ILE A 236 11.34 -29.35 -19.38
N ALA A 237 10.69 -29.14 -18.23
CA ALA A 237 10.96 -28.02 -17.33
C ALA A 237 12.42 -28.02 -16.84
N ARG A 238 12.92 -29.17 -16.40
CA ARG A 238 14.32 -29.33 -15.98
C ARG A 238 15.30 -28.93 -17.09
N GLU A 239 15.09 -29.39 -18.32
CA GLU A 239 15.96 -29.06 -19.45
C GLU A 239 15.89 -27.56 -19.79
N LEU A 240 14.68 -26.98 -19.76
CA LEU A 240 14.45 -25.57 -20.01
C LEU A 240 15.20 -24.69 -18.99
N TYR A 241 14.97 -24.89 -17.69
CA TYR A 241 15.53 -24.00 -16.67
C TYR A 241 17.03 -24.24 -16.45
N SER A 242 17.50 -25.50 -16.55
CA SER A 242 18.96 -25.77 -16.55
C SER A 242 19.69 -25.27 -17.79
N THR A 243 18.97 -24.87 -18.83
CA THR A 243 19.53 -24.12 -19.97
C THR A 243 19.49 -22.61 -19.70
N LEU A 244 18.33 -22.07 -19.34
CA LEU A 244 18.14 -20.61 -19.20
C LEU A 244 18.88 -20.02 -17.99
N GLY A 245 18.87 -20.71 -16.85
CA GLY A 245 19.52 -20.26 -15.62
C GLY A 245 21.01 -19.97 -15.80
N PRO A 246 21.83 -20.94 -16.26
CA PRO A 246 23.25 -20.73 -16.50
C PRO A 246 23.55 -19.64 -17.53
N ILE A 247 22.80 -19.61 -18.65
CA ILE A 247 22.95 -18.56 -19.67
C ILE A 247 22.70 -17.17 -19.04
N THR A 248 21.63 -17.03 -18.26
CA THR A 248 21.27 -15.75 -17.65
C THR A 248 22.34 -15.31 -16.66
N ARG A 249 22.84 -16.22 -15.80
CA ARG A 249 23.90 -15.92 -14.82
C ARG A 249 25.24 -15.61 -15.46
N GLU A 250 25.58 -16.26 -16.56
CA GLU A 250 26.80 -15.95 -17.33
C GLU A 250 26.75 -14.52 -17.90
N LEU A 251 25.60 -14.12 -18.45
CA LEU A 251 25.44 -12.85 -19.15
C LEU A 251 25.13 -11.67 -18.21
N ALA A 252 24.56 -11.93 -17.05
CA ALA A 252 24.24 -10.94 -16.03
C ALA A 252 24.33 -11.57 -14.62
N PRO A 253 25.55 -11.72 -14.06
CA PRO A 253 25.75 -12.40 -12.78
C PRO A 253 25.04 -11.72 -11.60
N ASP A 254 24.92 -10.39 -11.65
CA ASP A 254 24.35 -9.58 -10.57
C ASP A 254 22.86 -9.24 -10.79
N ALA A 255 22.24 -9.67 -11.90
CA ALA A 255 20.83 -9.42 -12.16
C ALA A 255 19.95 -10.44 -11.44
N LEU A 256 18.87 -9.97 -10.80
CA LEU A 256 17.86 -10.86 -10.25
C LEU A 256 17.09 -11.59 -11.36
N VAL A 257 16.88 -12.89 -11.20
CA VAL A 257 16.11 -13.72 -12.13
C VAL A 257 14.73 -14.00 -11.54
N PHE A 258 13.70 -13.47 -12.18
CA PHE A 258 12.31 -13.58 -11.77
C PHE A 258 11.55 -14.74 -12.44
N GLY A 259 12.23 -15.47 -13.32
CA GLY A 259 11.70 -16.68 -13.94
C GLY A 259 10.58 -16.42 -14.95
N GLU A 260 9.74 -17.42 -15.13
CA GLU A 260 8.50 -17.32 -15.89
C GLU A 260 7.41 -16.62 -15.07
N ARG A 261 6.46 -16.00 -15.77
CA ARG A 261 5.34 -15.29 -15.15
C ARG A 261 4.10 -16.18 -15.12
N TYR A 262 3.99 -17.03 -14.11
CA TYR A 262 2.93 -18.05 -14.05
C TYR A 262 1.56 -17.43 -13.86
N ALA A 263 0.55 -18.00 -14.53
CA ALA A 263 -0.82 -17.61 -14.31
C ALA A 263 -1.32 -18.15 -12.96
N GLY A 264 -1.92 -17.30 -12.12
CA GLY A 264 -2.34 -17.69 -10.77
C GLY A 264 -3.46 -18.74 -10.74
N TRP A 265 -4.22 -18.92 -11.82
CA TRP A 265 -5.23 -19.98 -11.94
C TRP A 265 -4.65 -21.35 -12.33
N ALA A 266 -3.36 -21.43 -12.69
CA ALA A 266 -2.65 -22.67 -12.93
C ALA A 266 -1.18 -22.54 -12.53
N LEU A 267 -0.89 -22.89 -11.27
CA LEU A 267 0.47 -23.02 -10.76
C LEU A 267 0.94 -24.48 -10.93
N PRO A 268 1.75 -24.79 -11.95
CA PRO A 268 2.24 -26.15 -12.19
C PRO A 268 3.34 -26.49 -11.17
N TRP A 269 2.94 -27.05 -10.02
CA TRP A 269 3.82 -27.17 -8.86
C TRP A 269 5.16 -27.87 -9.15
N GLU A 270 5.14 -29.03 -9.80
CA GLU A 270 6.37 -29.76 -10.12
C GLU A 270 7.25 -29.04 -11.15
N VAL A 271 6.67 -28.20 -12.01
CA VAL A 271 7.42 -27.34 -12.94
C VAL A 271 8.09 -26.21 -12.18
N ILE A 272 7.37 -25.53 -11.28
CA ILE A 272 7.91 -24.46 -10.43
C ILE A 272 9.10 -25.00 -9.60
N GLN A 273 9.00 -26.23 -9.07
CA GLN A 273 10.10 -26.85 -8.32
C GLN A 273 11.39 -27.01 -9.15
N GLU A 274 11.29 -27.30 -10.45
CA GLU A 274 12.46 -27.37 -11.35
C GLU A 274 13.05 -25.99 -11.67
N GLU A 275 12.28 -24.93 -11.52
CA GLU A 275 12.72 -23.54 -11.73
C GLU A 275 13.55 -23.02 -10.54
N LEU A 276 13.21 -23.41 -9.30
CA LEU A 276 13.77 -22.84 -8.06
C LEU A 276 15.29 -22.73 -7.96
N PRO A 277 16.10 -23.68 -8.48
CA PRO A 277 17.57 -23.56 -8.46
C PRO A 277 18.11 -22.42 -9.33
N TRP A 278 17.30 -21.89 -10.25
CA TRP A 278 17.71 -20.98 -11.31
C TRP A 278 17.18 -19.56 -11.12
N VAL A 279 16.26 -19.36 -10.17
CA VAL A 279 15.56 -18.08 -9.95
C VAL A 279 15.71 -17.56 -8.52
N ASP A 280 15.62 -16.25 -8.39
CA ASP A 280 15.69 -15.54 -7.11
C ASP A 280 14.29 -15.26 -6.56
N VAL A 281 13.32 -15.04 -7.44
CA VAL A 281 11.95 -14.63 -7.12
C VAL A 281 10.98 -15.46 -7.95
N VAL A 282 9.84 -15.83 -7.36
CA VAL A 282 8.74 -16.47 -8.08
C VAL A 282 7.72 -15.44 -8.52
N SER A 283 7.36 -15.45 -9.80
CA SER A 283 6.52 -14.42 -10.40
C SER A 283 5.15 -14.96 -10.79
N VAL A 284 4.11 -14.27 -10.35
CA VAL A 284 2.72 -14.71 -10.54
C VAL A 284 1.87 -13.60 -11.14
N GLN A 285 0.94 -13.98 -12.00
CA GLN A 285 -0.14 -13.17 -12.53
C GLN A 285 -1.48 -13.68 -11.98
N PRO A 286 -1.87 -13.25 -10.76
CA PRO A 286 -3.13 -13.68 -10.18
C PRO A 286 -4.31 -13.16 -10.99
N GLY A 287 -5.42 -13.90 -10.94
CA GLY A 287 -6.71 -13.44 -11.44
C GLY A 287 -7.62 -12.94 -10.31
N GLY A 288 -8.73 -12.32 -10.68
CA GLY A 288 -9.76 -11.89 -9.74
C GLY A 288 -9.46 -10.55 -9.07
N SER A 289 -10.31 -10.17 -8.11
CA SER A 289 -10.21 -8.88 -7.41
C SER A 289 -9.95 -9.02 -5.91
N GLN A 290 -9.90 -10.25 -5.40
CA GLN A 290 -9.53 -10.58 -4.03
C GLN A 290 -8.12 -11.17 -4.01
N PHE A 291 -7.31 -10.82 -3.01
CA PHE A 291 -5.97 -11.37 -2.89
C PHE A 291 -6.05 -12.86 -2.50
N PRO A 292 -5.49 -13.78 -3.31
CA PRO A 292 -5.57 -15.21 -3.05
C PRO A 292 -4.54 -15.63 -1.98
N ALA A 293 -4.77 -15.22 -0.73
CA ALA A 293 -3.83 -15.37 0.37
C ALA A 293 -3.37 -16.81 0.59
N GLN A 294 -4.31 -17.78 0.57
CA GLN A 294 -3.98 -19.20 0.78
C GLN A 294 -3.04 -19.76 -0.29
N ASP A 295 -3.23 -19.36 -1.56
CA ASP A 295 -2.37 -19.81 -2.66
C ASP A 295 -0.97 -19.18 -2.55
N PHE A 296 -0.90 -17.90 -2.17
CA PHE A 296 0.38 -17.21 -1.97
C PHE A 296 1.13 -17.70 -0.73
N GLU A 297 0.43 -18.00 0.37
CA GLU A 297 0.99 -18.62 1.57
C GLU A 297 1.54 -20.01 1.25
N ARG A 298 0.79 -20.79 0.46
CA ARG A 298 1.25 -22.09 -0.03
C ARG A 298 2.49 -21.94 -0.89
N LEU A 299 2.44 -21.03 -1.87
CA LEU A 299 3.56 -20.77 -2.78
C LEU A 299 4.81 -20.41 -1.98
N TYR A 300 4.74 -19.44 -1.06
CA TYR A 300 5.88 -19.06 -0.24
C TYR A 300 6.35 -20.21 0.68
N ARG A 301 5.42 -20.93 1.31
CA ARG A 301 5.77 -22.03 2.22
C ARG A 301 6.58 -23.10 1.50
N GLU A 302 6.22 -23.41 0.26
CA GLU A 302 6.80 -24.50 -0.50
C GLU A 302 8.03 -24.09 -1.34
N THR A 303 8.13 -22.83 -1.79
CA THR A 303 9.30 -22.33 -2.54
C THR A 303 10.36 -21.68 -1.65
N LYS A 304 9.96 -21.09 -0.52
CA LYS A 304 10.79 -20.22 0.34
C LYS A 304 11.42 -19.03 -0.37
N LYS A 305 10.91 -18.66 -1.55
CA LYS A 305 11.39 -17.52 -2.35
C LYS A 305 10.45 -16.33 -2.20
N PRO A 306 10.96 -15.08 -2.25
CA PRO A 306 10.11 -13.91 -2.42
C PRO A 306 9.17 -14.06 -3.61
N ILE A 307 8.03 -13.38 -3.56
CA ILE A 307 6.99 -13.43 -4.60
C ILE A 307 6.78 -12.04 -5.19
N MET A 308 6.65 -11.99 -6.51
CA MET A 308 6.30 -10.80 -7.28
C MET A 308 4.95 -10.97 -7.96
N ILE A 309 4.00 -10.05 -7.71
CA ILE A 309 2.82 -9.92 -8.58
C ILE A 309 3.24 -9.10 -9.80
N CYS A 310 3.61 -9.80 -10.87
CA CYS A 310 4.25 -9.21 -12.03
C CYS A 310 3.27 -8.65 -13.08
N ASP A 311 1.98 -9.01 -12.98
CA ASP A 311 0.88 -8.48 -13.79
C ASP A 311 -0.44 -8.69 -13.05
N HIS A 312 -1.24 -7.64 -12.90
CA HIS A 312 -2.59 -7.73 -12.35
C HIS A 312 -3.45 -6.53 -12.76
N ASN A 313 -4.76 -6.72 -12.88
CA ASN A 313 -5.71 -5.64 -13.10
C ASN A 313 -7.02 -5.88 -12.33
N ILE A 314 -7.49 -4.83 -11.65
CA ILE A 314 -8.86 -4.75 -11.15
C ILE A 314 -9.60 -3.76 -12.05
N SER A 315 -10.36 -4.29 -13.00
CA SER A 315 -11.04 -3.51 -14.03
C SER A 315 -12.39 -3.01 -13.55
N PHE A 316 -12.91 -2.03 -14.27
CA PHE A 316 -14.26 -1.52 -14.08
C PHE A 316 -14.92 -1.20 -15.41
N MET A 317 -16.26 -1.20 -15.41
CA MET A 317 -17.04 -0.81 -16.57
C MET A 317 -17.24 0.71 -16.61
N THR A 318 -17.36 1.25 -17.82
CA THR A 318 -17.85 2.61 -18.07
C THR A 318 -19.08 2.54 -18.97
N GLN A 319 -19.78 3.66 -19.15
CA GLN A 319 -20.89 3.71 -20.10
C GLN A 319 -20.40 3.49 -21.54
N GLU A 320 -19.20 3.98 -21.85
CA GLU A 320 -18.55 3.92 -23.15
C GLU A 320 -17.88 2.55 -23.41
N HIS A 321 -17.41 1.88 -22.35
CA HIS A 321 -16.72 0.61 -22.44
C HIS A 321 -17.30 -0.42 -21.46
N SER A 322 -18.26 -1.19 -21.97
CA SER A 322 -18.87 -2.32 -21.27
C SER A 322 -18.34 -3.69 -21.75
N ASN A 323 -17.25 -3.73 -22.53
CA ASN A 323 -16.62 -4.97 -23.00
C ASN A 323 -15.13 -4.94 -22.64
N VAL A 324 -14.82 -5.23 -21.38
CA VAL A 324 -13.46 -5.17 -20.83
C VAL A 324 -12.88 -6.59 -20.75
N MET A 325 -11.57 -6.72 -20.97
CA MET A 325 -10.87 -8.01 -21.08
C MET A 325 -10.92 -8.84 -19.78
N TRP A 326 -10.92 -8.16 -18.63
CA TRP A 326 -10.94 -8.80 -17.32
C TRP A 326 -12.32 -8.73 -16.65
N ASN A 327 -12.51 -9.57 -15.64
CA ASN A 327 -13.65 -9.43 -14.73
C ASN A 327 -13.66 -8.01 -14.15
N SER A 328 -14.76 -7.31 -14.38
CA SER A 328 -14.87 -5.88 -14.10
C SER A 328 -15.88 -5.59 -13.02
N LEU A 329 -15.54 -4.63 -12.16
CA LEU A 329 -16.46 -4.08 -11.17
C LEU A 329 -17.38 -3.03 -11.81
N PRO A 330 -18.49 -2.65 -11.15
CA PRO A 330 -19.45 -1.73 -11.73
C PRO A 330 -18.90 -0.34 -12.06
N ASP A 331 -17.93 0.15 -11.27
CA ASP A 331 -17.39 1.50 -11.39
C ASP A 331 -15.94 1.63 -10.88
N ALA A 332 -15.30 2.74 -11.25
CA ALA A 332 -13.93 3.06 -10.87
C ALA A 332 -13.73 3.15 -9.35
N ALA A 333 -14.75 3.62 -8.61
CA ALA A 333 -14.70 3.73 -7.16
C ALA A 333 -14.60 2.35 -6.49
N GLY A 334 -15.37 1.37 -6.98
CA GLY A 334 -15.37 -0.02 -6.57
C GLY A 334 -14.03 -0.70 -6.89
N ALA A 335 -13.49 -0.47 -8.09
CA ALA A 335 -12.13 -0.91 -8.45
C ALA A 335 -11.08 -0.32 -7.52
N GLY A 336 -11.14 0.98 -7.22
CA GLY A 336 -10.22 1.66 -6.32
C GLY A 336 -10.26 1.13 -4.89
N ARG A 337 -11.45 0.96 -4.30
CA ARG A 337 -11.61 0.37 -2.95
C ARG A 337 -11.09 -1.07 -2.89
N THR A 338 -11.40 -1.86 -3.92
CA THR A 338 -11.01 -3.26 -3.99
C THR A 338 -9.50 -3.41 -4.16
N GLN A 339 -8.87 -2.57 -5.00
CA GLN A 339 -7.42 -2.49 -5.10
C GLN A 339 -6.77 -2.14 -3.76
N GLY A 340 -7.35 -1.19 -3.02
CA GLY A 340 -6.84 -0.82 -1.70
C GLY A 340 -6.82 -2.01 -0.74
N ALA A 341 -7.93 -2.75 -0.63
CA ALA A 341 -8.01 -3.95 0.21
C ALA A 341 -7.07 -5.07 -0.26
N TYR A 342 -6.95 -5.25 -1.58
CA TYR A 342 -6.02 -6.21 -2.18
C TYR A 342 -4.58 -5.92 -1.75
N LEU A 343 -4.13 -4.67 -1.94
CA LEU A 343 -2.75 -4.28 -1.62
C LEU A 343 -2.48 -4.31 -0.11
N ASP A 344 -3.44 -3.92 0.73
CA ASP A 344 -3.28 -4.02 2.19
C ASP A 344 -3.05 -5.46 2.63
N GLN A 345 -3.86 -6.40 2.13
CA GLN A 345 -3.71 -7.82 2.45
C GLN A 345 -2.39 -8.37 1.88
N ALA A 346 -2.09 -8.06 0.62
CA ALA A 346 -0.91 -8.56 -0.07
C ALA A 346 0.40 -8.10 0.61
N PHE A 347 0.51 -6.80 0.94
CA PHE A 347 1.69 -6.23 1.60
C PHE A 347 1.71 -6.42 3.12
N SER A 348 0.67 -6.96 3.75
CA SER A 348 0.75 -7.44 5.14
C SER A 348 1.69 -8.65 5.28
N THR A 349 1.88 -9.42 4.19
CA THR A 349 2.73 -10.61 4.15
C THR A 349 4.23 -10.26 4.11
N SER A 350 5.08 -11.12 4.65
CA SER A 350 6.54 -10.88 4.70
C SER A 350 7.29 -11.28 3.42
N TYR A 351 6.61 -11.86 2.43
CA TYR A 351 7.25 -12.43 1.24
C TYR A 351 6.93 -11.72 -0.07
N LEU A 352 5.92 -10.86 -0.10
CA LEU A 352 5.57 -10.12 -1.30
C LEU A 352 6.46 -8.87 -1.43
N ILE A 353 7.22 -8.81 -2.53
CA ILE A 353 8.20 -7.74 -2.78
C ILE A 353 7.75 -6.73 -3.84
N GLY A 354 6.59 -6.93 -4.45
CA GLY A 354 6.06 -5.98 -5.41
C GLY A 354 4.74 -6.36 -6.08
N TYR A 355 4.19 -5.37 -6.78
CA TYR A 355 2.94 -5.40 -7.51
C TYR A 355 3.05 -4.54 -8.77
N SER A 356 2.75 -5.12 -9.94
CA SER A 356 2.67 -4.40 -11.21
C SER A 356 1.26 -4.41 -11.78
N ARG A 357 0.70 -3.23 -12.03
CA ARG A 357 -0.60 -3.08 -12.71
C ARG A 357 -0.46 -3.29 -14.21
N CYS A 358 -1.39 -4.02 -14.81
CA CYS A 358 -1.52 -4.10 -16.26
C CYS A 358 -2.75 -3.31 -16.71
N GLN A 359 -2.67 -2.18 -17.39
CA GLN A 359 -1.50 -1.54 -18.00
C GLN A 359 -1.60 -0.01 -17.91
N TYR A 360 -0.72 0.73 -18.56
CA TYR A 360 -0.70 2.19 -18.47
C TYR A 360 -1.80 2.88 -19.27
N ILE A 361 -1.94 2.53 -20.55
CA ILE A 361 -2.90 3.14 -21.49
C ILE A 361 -3.83 2.07 -22.06
N ASP A 362 -5.07 2.46 -22.34
CA ASP A 362 -6.06 1.61 -22.99
C ASP A 362 -5.54 1.01 -24.29
N LYS A 363 -5.94 -0.24 -24.53
CA LYS A 363 -5.71 -0.91 -25.79
C LYS A 363 -6.85 -1.84 -26.13
N THR A 364 -7.41 -1.69 -27.32
CA THR A 364 -8.35 -2.67 -27.86
C THR A 364 -7.58 -3.92 -28.30
N VAL A 365 -7.93 -5.08 -27.73
CA VAL A 365 -7.33 -6.37 -28.09
C VAL A 365 -8.21 -7.14 -29.10
N ASN A 366 -7.65 -8.20 -29.67
CA ASN A 366 -8.37 -9.06 -30.61
C ASN A 366 -9.69 -9.55 -30.00
N GLY A 367 -10.80 -9.31 -30.70
CA GLY A 367 -12.15 -9.57 -30.20
C GLY A 367 -12.88 -8.33 -29.69
N GLY A 368 -12.28 -7.14 -29.79
CA GLY A 368 -12.94 -5.85 -29.47
C GLY A 368 -13.08 -5.59 -27.98
N GLN A 369 -12.34 -6.33 -27.14
CA GLN A 369 -12.30 -6.10 -25.69
C GLN A 369 -11.31 -4.99 -25.37
N LEU A 370 -11.63 -4.18 -24.36
CA LEU A 370 -10.74 -3.17 -23.83
C LEU A 370 -9.78 -3.80 -22.82
N LYS A 371 -8.48 -3.71 -23.08
CA LYS A 371 -7.44 -3.91 -22.07
C LYS A 371 -7.23 -2.57 -21.34
N GLN A 372 -8.02 -2.38 -20.28
CA GLN A 372 -8.18 -1.11 -19.58
C GLN A 372 -6.89 -0.60 -18.91
N GLY A 373 -6.46 0.60 -19.30
CA GLY A 373 -5.35 1.38 -18.77
C GLY A 373 -5.72 2.19 -17.52
N LEU A 374 -4.78 3.02 -17.08
CA LEU A 374 -5.05 4.17 -16.21
C LEU A 374 -5.46 5.39 -17.03
N LEU A 375 -4.99 5.44 -18.28
CA LEU A 375 -5.34 6.40 -19.31
C LEU A 375 -6.23 5.75 -20.37
N GLN A 376 -7.15 6.55 -20.92
CA GLN A 376 -7.87 6.25 -22.15
C GLN A 376 -6.93 6.29 -23.37
N SER A 377 -7.40 5.88 -24.55
CA SER A 377 -6.57 5.79 -25.78
C SER A 377 -5.95 7.14 -26.19
N ASP A 378 -6.64 8.23 -25.88
CA ASP A 378 -6.26 9.62 -26.11
C ASP A 378 -5.29 10.18 -25.04
N GLY A 379 -5.01 9.41 -23.99
CA GLY A 379 -4.19 9.84 -22.85
C GLY A 379 -4.97 10.48 -21.71
N THR A 380 -6.28 10.64 -21.82
CA THR A 380 -7.12 11.21 -20.76
C THR A 380 -7.15 10.24 -19.58
N PRO A 381 -6.76 10.67 -18.35
CA PRO A 381 -6.81 9.79 -17.19
C PRO A 381 -8.24 9.40 -16.83
N TYR A 382 -8.44 8.13 -16.44
CA TYR A 382 -9.64 7.72 -15.70
C TYR A 382 -9.59 8.32 -14.30
N LYS A 383 -10.00 9.60 -14.18
CA LYS A 383 -9.71 10.45 -13.02
C LYS A 383 -10.00 9.79 -11.67
N GLU A 384 -11.19 9.20 -11.51
CA GLU A 384 -11.55 8.54 -10.25
C GLU A 384 -10.68 7.31 -9.96
N CYS A 385 -10.40 6.48 -10.97
CA CYS A 385 -9.51 5.32 -10.83
C CYS A 385 -8.10 5.77 -10.41
N VAL A 386 -7.55 6.79 -11.09
CA VAL A 386 -6.24 7.35 -10.82
C VAL A 386 -6.16 7.99 -9.43
N ASP A 387 -7.20 8.70 -8.99
CA ASP A 387 -7.28 9.28 -7.64
C ASP A 387 -7.21 8.19 -6.56
N TRP A 388 -7.88 7.05 -6.77
CA TRP A 388 -7.79 5.89 -5.87
C TRP A 388 -6.43 5.22 -5.93
N VAL A 389 -5.87 4.98 -7.12
CA VAL A 389 -4.53 4.40 -7.30
C VAL A 389 -3.49 5.24 -6.57
N ARG A 390 -3.50 6.56 -6.77
CA ARG A 390 -2.63 7.50 -6.05
C ARG A 390 -2.75 7.32 -4.55
N LYS A 391 -3.98 7.33 -4.03
CA LYS A 391 -4.23 7.17 -2.58
C LYS A 391 -3.69 5.84 -2.06
N ASN A 392 -3.96 4.74 -2.78
CA ASN A 392 -3.60 3.40 -2.37
C ASN A 392 -2.08 3.18 -2.41
N ASN A 393 -1.42 3.54 -3.51
CA ASN A 393 0.03 3.40 -3.67
C ASN A 393 0.80 4.22 -2.62
N TRP A 394 0.43 5.48 -2.41
CA TRP A 394 1.07 6.29 -1.37
C TRP A 394 0.83 5.72 0.03
N ARG A 395 -0.36 5.17 0.30
CA ARG A 395 -0.62 4.47 1.56
C ARG A 395 0.30 3.26 1.76
N ILE A 396 0.60 2.49 0.70
CA ILE A 396 1.59 1.40 0.77
C ILE A 396 2.98 1.95 1.09
N HIS A 397 3.43 2.98 0.38
CA HIS A 397 4.72 3.61 0.68
C HIS A 397 4.81 4.10 2.14
N GLN A 398 3.75 4.70 2.70
CA GLN A 398 3.74 5.17 4.09
C GLN A 398 3.91 4.04 5.12
N GLN A 399 3.67 2.77 4.76
CA GLN A 399 3.96 1.64 5.65
C GLN A 399 5.48 1.42 5.82
N PHE A 400 6.27 1.85 4.84
CA PHE A 400 7.70 1.52 4.75
C PHE A 400 8.60 2.75 4.86
N ILE A 401 8.17 3.92 4.38
CA ILE A 401 8.78 5.20 4.74
C ILE A 401 8.57 5.33 6.25
N GLY A 402 9.63 5.09 7.02
CA GLY A 402 9.64 5.32 8.45
C GLY A 402 9.10 6.71 8.72
N LYS A 403 8.40 6.91 9.84
CA LYS A 403 7.86 8.22 10.22
C LYS A 403 8.98 9.24 10.02
N THR A 404 8.86 10.08 8.99
CA THR A 404 9.73 11.25 8.86
C THR A 404 9.57 11.93 10.19
N GLU A 405 10.66 12.13 10.93
CA GLU A 405 10.66 12.90 12.17
C GLU A 405 10.17 14.31 11.81
N ALA A 406 8.85 14.49 11.79
CA ALA A 406 8.28 15.71 12.29
C ALA A 406 8.73 15.73 13.75
N ALA A 407 9.69 16.60 14.04
CA ALA A 407 10.08 16.91 15.40
C ALA A 407 8.81 17.03 16.26
N ASP A 408 8.84 16.39 17.43
CA ASP A 408 7.87 16.52 18.52
C ASP A 408 6.55 15.73 18.43
N SER A 409 6.61 14.41 18.22
CA SER A 409 5.58 13.51 18.75
C SER A 409 6.21 12.19 19.22
N PRO A 410 6.02 11.78 20.49
CA PRO A 410 6.62 10.55 21.00
C PRO A 410 6.14 9.34 20.17
N THR A 411 7.08 8.47 19.83
CA THR A 411 6.80 7.25 19.06
C THR A 411 6.19 6.24 20.03
N PRO A 412 4.98 5.70 19.77
CA PRO A 412 4.44 4.67 20.64
C PRO A 412 5.34 3.43 20.59
N SER A 413 5.72 2.95 21.78
CA SER A 413 6.54 1.75 21.97
C SER A 413 5.89 0.52 21.31
N PRO A 414 6.66 -0.45 20.80
CA PRO A 414 6.09 -1.73 20.38
C PRO A 414 5.27 -2.35 21.53
N GLY A 415 3.98 -2.61 21.29
CA GLY A 415 3.06 -3.13 22.32
C GLY A 415 2.23 -2.09 23.08
N HIS A 416 2.46 -0.79 22.87
CA HIS A 416 1.80 0.34 23.56
C HIS A 416 0.26 0.29 23.61
N ASN A 417 -0.38 -0.37 22.64
CA ASN A 417 -1.85 -0.50 22.57
C ASN A 417 -2.30 -1.95 22.31
N ALA A 418 -1.40 -2.93 22.40
CA ALA A 418 -1.72 -4.34 22.08
C ALA A 418 -2.85 -4.85 22.96
N TRP A 419 -2.84 -4.45 24.24
CA TRP A 419 -3.87 -4.80 25.21
C TRP A 419 -5.28 -4.38 24.77
N TYR A 420 -5.43 -3.27 24.04
CA TYR A 420 -6.73 -2.78 23.59
C TYR A 420 -7.29 -3.69 22.49
N TRP A 421 -6.45 -4.11 21.55
CA TRP A 421 -6.84 -5.01 20.47
C TRP A 421 -7.04 -6.45 20.93
N GLU A 422 -6.38 -6.84 22.03
CA GLU A 422 -6.55 -8.14 22.71
C GLU A 422 -7.71 -8.14 23.73
N SER A 423 -8.31 -6.99 24.01
CA SER A 423 -9.41 -6.87 24.97
C SER A 423 -10.65 -7.65 24.50
N GLY A 424 -11.06 -8.65 25.27
CA GLY A 424 -12.19 -9.53 24.91
C GLY A 424 -13.55 -8.96 25.28
N ALA A 425 -13.66 -8.36 26.47
CA ALA A 425 -14.85 -7.63 26.90
C ALA A 425 -14.45 -6.39 27.70
N ASN A 426 -15.17 -5.29 27.47
CA ASN A 426 -14.92 -3.99 28.08
C ASN A 426 -16.19 -3.49 28.77
N LEU A 427 -16.04 -2.91 29.96
CA LEU A 427 -17.14 -2.34 30.74
C LEU A 427 -17.17 -0.83 30.55
N PHE A 428 -18.28 -0.30 30.04
CA PHE A 428 -18.50 1.13 29.97
C PHE A 428 -19.40 1.60 31.11
N VAL A 429 -18.89 2.50 31.96
CA VAL A 429 -19.61 3.04 33.12
C VAL A 429 -20.06 4.47 32.80
N ALA A 430 -21.24 4.55 32.20
CA ALA A 430 -21.85 5.78 31.70
C ALA A 430 -22.69 6.51 32.76
N ASN A 431 -22.05 7.02 33.81
CA ASN A 431 -22.74 7.83 34.82
C ASN A 431 -23.05 9.22 34.24
N HIS A 432 -24.16 9.35 33.51
CA HIS A 432 -24.50 10.59 32.84
C HIS A 432 -24.76 11.78 33.79
N ASN A 433 -24.93 11.51 35.09
CA ASN A 433 -25.02 12.48 36.18
C ASN A 433 -24.01 12.13 37.28
N VAL A 434 -23.61 13.13 38.08
CA VAL A 434 -22.82 12.90 39.28
C VAL A 434 -23.61 11.99 40.23
N THR A 435 -23.03 10.84 40.57
CA THR A 435 -23.72 9.79 41.33
C THR A 435 -24.16 10.30 42.70
N ASP A 436 -25.40 10.00 43.11
CA ASP A 436 -25.89 10.32 44.45
C ASP A 436 -25.35 9.39 45.55
N LYS A 437 -24.63 8.33 45.15
CA LYS A 437 -24.06 7.34 46.06
C LYS A 437 -22.56 7.18 45.83
N GLN A 438 -21.79 7.32 46.90
CA GLN A 438 -20.36 7.06 46.91
C GLN A 438 -20.11 5.55 47.00
N TYR A 439 -19.14 5.05 46.23
CA TYR A 439 -18.63 3.69 46.38
C TYR A 439 -17.14 3.75 46.73
N THR A 440 -16.72 2.83 47.59
CA THR A 440 -15.30 2.60 47.88
C THR A 440 -14.66 1.76 46.78
N SER A 441 -13.34 1.85 46.62
CA SER A 441 -12.57 0.99 45.70
C SER A 441 -12.81 -0.50 45.97
N ASP A 442 -12.93 -0.91 47.24
CA ASP A 442 -13.17 -2.30 47.62
C ASP A 442 -14.54 -2.81 47.15
N GLN A 443 -15.59 -2.00 47.31
CA GLN A 443 -16.92 -2.34 46.81
C GLN A 443 -16.94 -2.50 45.28
N LEU A 444 -16.24 -1.61 44.58
CA LEU A 444 -16.13 -1.65 43.12
C LEU A 444 -15.26 -2.82 42.65
N SER A 445 -14.16 -3.12 43.34
CA SER A 445 -13.30 -4.27 43.05
C SER A 445 -14.02 -5.59 43.26
N ASN A 446 -14.81 -5.71 44.34
CA ASN A 446 -15.66 -6.88 44.56
C ASN A 446 -16.68 -7.03 43.44
N LEU A 447 -17.31 -5.94 42.98
CA LEU A 447 -18.21 -5.98 41.83
C LEU A 447 -17.48 -6.43 40.55
N LEU A 448 -16.30 -5.88 40.26
CA LEU A 448 -15.51 -6.26 39.08
C LEU A 448 -15.09 -7.74 39.10
N SER A 449 -14.89 -8.32 40.29
CA SER A 449 -14.56 -9.74 40.43
C SER A 449 -15.68 -10.68 39.95
N GLU A 450 -16.94 -10.21 39.94
CA GLU A 450 -18.08 -10.97 39.40
C GLU A 450 -18.06 -11.04 37.86
N PHE A 451 -17.25 -10.19 37.19
CA PHE A 451 -17.14 -10.10 35.74
C PHE A 451 -15.71 -10.38 35.26
N PRO A 452 -15.21 -11.62 35.39
CA PRO A 452 -13.81 -11.95 35.09
C PRO A 452 -13.42 -11.70 33.63
N ALA A 453 -14.37 -11.76 32.70
CA ALA A 453 -14.16 -11.50 31.28
C ALA A 453 -13.89 -10.02 30.95
N VAL A 454 -14.26 -9.08 31.82
CA VAL A 454 -13.95 -7.65 31.62
C VAL A 454 -12.44 -7.47 31.72
N THR A 455 -11.86 -6.79 30.75
CA THR A 455 -10.40 -6.55 30.64
C THR A 455 -10.06 -5.07 30.77
N ALA A 456 -10.97 -4.18 30.37
CA ALA A 456 -10.86 -2.74 30.57
C ALA A 456 -12.18 -2.12 31.05
N VAL A 457 -12.07 -1.05 31.84
CA VAL A 457 -13.20 -0.25 32.33
C VAL A 457 -13.06 1.17 31.79
N TYR A 458 -14.09 1.67 31.11
CA TYR A 458 -14.18 3.03 30.59
C TYR A 458 -15.11 3.83 31.49
N TYR A 459 -14.54 4.68 32.35
CA TYR A 459 -15.32 5.46 33.31
C TYR A 459 -15.56 6.88 32.80
N LEU A 460 -16.83 7.28 32.71
CA LEU A 460 -17.23 8.65 32.41
C LEU A 460 -16.89 9.54 33.61
N ALA A 461 -15.82 10.33 33.47
CA ALA A 461 -15.23 11.13 34.56
C ALA A 461 -15.91 12.49 34.80
N HIS A 462 -16.78 12.91 33.88
CA HIS A 462 -17.61 14.11 33.98
C HIS A 462 -19.03 13.82 33.51
N ASN A 463 -20.01 14.61 33.94
CA ASN A 463 -21.40 14.35 33.55
C ASN A 463 -21.61 14.55 32.05
N ASN A 464 -22.74 14.06 31.51
CA ASN A 464 -22.97 14.11 30.07
C ASN A 464 -23.24 15.52 29.53
N GLU A 465 -23.62 16.44 30.42
CA GLU A 465 -23.74 17.88 30.16
C GLU A 465 -22.36 18.58 30.22
N GLY A 466 -21.33 17.86 30.64
CA GLY A 466 -19.98 18.28 31.01
C GLY A 466 -19.85 19.65 31.65
N VAL A 467 -20.70 19.84 32.65
CA VAL A 467 -20.68 20.98 33.58
C VAL A 467 -20.19 20.57 34.97
N ASP A 468 -20.18 19.27 35.29
CA ASP A 468 -19.71 18.75 36.57
C ASP A 468 -18.76 17.56 36.36
N VAL A 469 -17.79 17.40 37.25
CA VAL A 469 -16.88 16.25 37.30
C VAL A 469 -17.16 15.33 38.48
N HIS A 470 -16.76 14.06 38.34
CA HIS A 470 -16.86 13.03 39.37
C HIS A 470 -15.63 12.97 40.28
N HIS A 471 -14.81 14.01 40.25
CA HIS A 471 -13.53 14.07 40.92
C HIS A 471 -13.15 15.51 41.29
N PRO A 472 -12.21 15.72 42.22
CA PRO A 472 -11.64 17.05 42.46
C PRO A 472 -11.02 17.62 41.18
N SER A 473 -11.45 18.80 40.78
CA SER A 473 -11.00 19.52 39.58
C SER A 473 -10.89 21.01 39.87
N GLU A 474 -9.92 21.66 39.24
CA GLU A 474 -9.78 23.12 39.26
C GLU A 474 -10.56 23.79 38.12
N ILE A 475 -10.97 22.99 37.12
CA ILE A 475 -11.60 23.46 35.88
C ILE A 475 -13.12 23.33 35.96
N LEU A 476 -13.63 22.22 36.50
CA LEU A 476 -15.06 21.96 36.64
C LEU A 476 -15.47 21.75 38.10
N PRO A 477 -16.68 22.17 38.49
CA PRO A 477 -17.20 21.90 39.81
C PRO A 477 -17.38 20.40 40.04
N ASN A 478 -17.08 19.98 41.27
CA ASN A 478 -17.45 18.67 41.81
C ASN A 478 -18.51 18.87 42.89
N PRO A 479 -19.81 18.83 42.56
CA PRO A 479 -20.87 19.19 43.50
C PRO A 479 -21.00 18.22 44.68
N LYS A 480 -20.49 16.99 44.55
CA LYS A 480 -20.54 15.99 45.62
C LYS A 480 -19.27 15.98 46.48
N GLY A 481 -18.16 16.52 45.97
CA GLY A 481 -16.85 16.52 46.64
C GLY A 481 -16.18 15.14 46.73
N TRP A 482 -16.75 14.11 46.09
CA TRP A 482 -16.20 12.75 46.09
C TRP A 482 -15.25 12.55 44.92
N ASP A 483 -14.30 11.63 45.08
CA ASP A 483 -13.37 11.22 44.04
C ASP A 483 -13.76 9.83 43.50
N MET A 484 -14.84 9.79 42.72
CA MET A 484 -15.33 8.55 42.14
C MET A 484 -14.44 8.06 40.99
N THR A 485 -13.84 8.96 40.22
CA THR A 485 -12.85 8.59 39.20
C THR A 485 -11.66 7.86 39.83
N GLY A 486 -11.13 8.38 40.95
CA GLY A 486 -10.06 7.73 41.71
C GLY A 486 -10.49 6.38 42.30
N ALA A 487 -11.71 6.27 42.81
CA ALA A 487 -12.23 5.00 43.33
C ALA A 487 -12.30 3.91 42.24
N TRP A 488 -12.70 4.25 41.02
CA TRP A 488 -12.72 3.32 39.89
C TRP A 488 -11.32 2.94 39.40
N LYS A 489 -10.37 3.89 39.37
CA LYS A 489 -8.96 3.60 39.04
C LYS A 489 -8.37 2.59 40.03
N GLN A 490 -8.51 2.85 41.34
CA GLN A 490 -8.02 1.94 42.38
C GLN A 490 -8.68 0.56 42.31
N ALA A 491 -9.99 0.49 42.01
CA ALA A 491 -10.70 -0.77 41.84
C ALA A 491 -10.20 -1.58 40.64
N CYS A 492 -9.87 -0.92 39.52
CA CYS A 492 -9.29 -1.56 38.34
C CYS A 492 -7.90 -2.12 38.63
N GLU A 493 -7.05 -1.35 39.32
CA GLU A 493 -5.72 -1.79 39.74
C GLU A 493 -5.78 -3.02 40.66
N ALA A 494 -6.66 -2.98 41.67
CA ALA A 494 -6.87 -4.11 42.59
C ALA A 494 -7.39 -5.36 41.87
N SER A 495 -8.12 -5.18 40.76
CA SER A 495 -8.71 -6.27 39.98
C SER A 495 -7.87 -6.67 38.76
N GLY A 496 -6.67 -6.08 38.56
CA GLY A 496 -5.82 -6.31 37.40
C GLY A 496 -6.47 -5.95 36.06
N LYS A 497 -7.34 -4.94 36.04
CA LYS A 497 -8.06 -4.45 34.86
C LYS A 497 -7.46 -3.14 34.39
N ARG A 498 -7.55 -2.88 33.08
CA ARG A 498 -7.17 -1.58 32.50
C ARG A 498 -8.22 -0.52 32.87
N PHE A 499 -7.76 0.68 33.19
CA PHE A 499 -8.62 1.82 33.51
C PHE A 499 -8.51 2.88 32.42
N CYS A 500 -9.62 3.14 31.74
CA CYS A 500 -9.73 4.16 30.72
C CYS A 500 -10.67 5.27 31.18
N VAL A 501 -10.36 6.50 30.81
CA VAL A 501 -11.24 7.66 31.04
C VAL A 501 -12.07 7.89 29.79
N TYR A 502 -13.38 8.07 29.98
CA TYR A 502 -14.29 8.50 28.94
C TYR A 502 -14.64 9.97 29.12
N VAL A 503 -14.63 10.72 28.02
CA VAL A 503 -14.89 12.16 27.99
C VAL A 503 -15.81 12.49 26.83
N ASN A 504 -16.95 13.12 27.09
CA ASN A 504 -17.82 13.64 26.04
C ASN A 504 -17.36 15.03 25.54
N SER A 505 -17.33 15.22 24.21
CA SER A 505 -16.96 16.48 23.53
C SER A 505 -18.14 17.17 22.79
N LEU A 506 -19.33 16.58 22.78
CA LEU A 506 -20.43 16.92 21.86
C LEU A 506 -21.30 18.11 22.24
N GLY A 507 -21.16 18.64 23.45
CA GLY A 507 -21.99 19.74 23.92
C GLY A 507 -21.94 19.78 25.43
N LEU A 508 -21.04 20.61 25.92
CA LEU A 508 -20.96 20.95 27.32
C LEU A 508 -21.85 22.18 27.50
N ARG A 509 -22.81 22.17 28.42
CA ARG A 509 -23.69 23.33 28.69
C ARG A 509 -22.94 24.57 29.21
N LEU A 510 -21.61 24.48 29.31
CA LEU A 510 -20.66 25.54 29.66
C LEU A 510 -20.83 26.85 28.90
N ASN A 511 -21.48 26.84 27.74
CA ASN A 511 -21.72 28.05 26.96
C ASN A 511 -23.19 28.34 26.68
N ASP A 512 -24.11 27.78 27.48
CA ASP A 512 -25.55 28.05 27.35
C ASP A 512 -25.90 29.53 27.64
N ASN A 513 -25.09 30.21 28.46
CA ASN A 513 -25.19 31.66 28.70
C ASN A 513 -24.49 32.50 27.62
N ASN A 514 -23.88 31.86 26.62
CA ASN A 514 -23.16 32.51 25.51
C ASN A 514 -22.02 33.43 25.97
N GLU A 515 -21.33 33.09 27.06
CA GLU A 515 -20.17 33.84 27.58
C GLU A 515 -18.97 33.78 26.62
N ASN A 516 -18.83 32.69 25.88
CA ASN A 516 -17.76 32.43 24.91
C ASN A 516 -18.33 32.15 23.51
N PRO A 517 -18.90 33.14 22.81
CA PRO A 517 -19.57 32.94 21.51
C PRO A 517 -18.64 32.44 20.40
N GLY A 518 -17.33 32.64 20.56
CA GLY A 518 -16.29 32.15 19.64
C GLY A 518 -16.01 30.65 19.73
N TRP A 519 -16.42 30.00 20.83
CA TRP A 519 -16.26 28.56 21.03
C TRP A 519 -17.32 27.75 20.27
N VAL A 520 -18.43 28.39 19.93
CA VAL A 520 -19.61 27.73 19.36
C VAL A 520 -19.38 27.27 17.93
N ARG A 521 -19.73 26.01 17.66
CA ARG A 521 -19.83 25.49 16.30
C ARG A 521 -21.07 26.05 15.61
N ARG A 522 -20.90 26.57 14.40
CA ARG A 522 -21.99 27.25 13.65
C ARG A 522 -22.32 26.54 12.35
N LYS A 523 -23.61 26.54 11.99
CA LYS A 523 -24.13 26.17 10.67
C LYS A 523 -23.88 27.29 9.66
N ALA A 524 -24.15 27.04 8.38
CA ALA A 524 -23.97 28.02 7.31
C ALA A 524 -24.79 29.31 7.49
N ASP A 525 -25.98 29.20 8.10
CA ASP A 525 -26.86 30.32 8.46
C ASP A 525 -26.42 31.09 9.72
N GLY A 526 -25.29 30.70 10.33
CA GLY A 526 -24.73 31.30 11.54
C GLY A 526 -25.34 30.78 12.85
N GLN A 527 -26.40 29.97 12.78
CA GLN A 527 -27.04 29.39 13.96
C GLN A 527 -26.13 28.34 14.61
N PRO A 528 -26.18 28.21 15.95
CA PRO A 528 -25.44 27.16 16.65
C PRO A 528 -25.91 25.76 16.23
N TYR A 529 -24.99 24.80 16.27
CA TYR A 529 -25.40 23.41 16.43
C TYR A 529 -25.84 23.19 17.87
N THR A 530 -27.09 22.81 18.08
CA THR A 530 -27.65 22.47 19.40
C THR A 530 -28.11 21.01 19.41
N SER A 531 -28.15 20.40 20.59
CA SER A 531 -28.68 19.06 20.81
C SER A 531 -29.65 19.08 21.99
N ASN A 532 -30.82 18.46 21.81
CA ASN A 532 -31.86 18.33 22.85
C ASN A 532 -32.16 16.84 23.13
N GLY A 533 -31.17 15.96 22.92
CA GLY A 533 -31.31 14.51 23.08
C GLY A 533 -30.83 14.03 24.44
N HIS A 534 -31.27 12.83 24.84
CA HIS A 534 -30.85 12.20 26.11
C HIS A 534 -29.32 12.02 26.22
N TRP A 535 -28.61 11.96 25.08
CA TRP A 535 -27.19 11.62 24.99
C TRP A 535 -26.27 12.83 24.75
N ALA A 536 -26.82 14.03 24.49
CA ALA A 536 -26.07 15.28 24.42
C ALA A 536 -27.07 16.44 24.50
N VAL A 537 -26.88 17.33 25.48
CA VAL A 537 -27.72 18.51 25.72
C VAL A 537 -26.87 19.77 25.64
N GLY A 538 -27.34 20.78 24.90
CA GLY A 538 -26.71 22.10 24.84
C GLY A 538 -26.05 22.42 23.51
N THR A 539 -25.21 23.46 23.52
CA THR A 539 -24.54 23.98 22.33
C THR A 539 -23.26 23.20 22.02
N ARG A 540 -23.04 22.83 20.76
CA ARG A 540 -21.83 22.11 20.34
C ARG A 540 -20.64 23.06 20.20
N MET A 541 -19.51 22.71 20.79
CA MET A 541 -18.29 23.50 20.71
C MET A 541 -17.44 23.12 19.49
N CYS A 542 -16.63 24.06 19.01
CA CYS A 542 -15.68 23.84 17.94
C CYS A 542 -14.36 23.34 18.53
N VAL A 543 -14.16 22.02 18.48
CA VAL A 543 -12.94 21.35 18.95
C VAL A 543 -11.75 21.52 18.00
N LYS A 544 -11.90 22.22 16.87
CA LYS A 544 -10.80 22.43 15.93
C LYS A 544 -9.83 23.46 16.51
N SER A 545 -8.54 23.17 16.45
CA SER A 545 -7.47 24.03 17.00
C SER A 545 -7.59 25.47 16.49
N SER A 546 -7.65 26.45 17.39
CA SER A 546 -7.64 27.86 17.05
C SER A 546 -6.21 28.39 16.89
N GLN A 547 -6.06 29.42 16.05
CA GLN A 547 -4.79 30.14 15.90
C GLN A 547 -4.38 30.87 17.19
N ASP A 548 -5.36 31.44 17.90
CA ASP A 548 -5.16 31.99 19.24
C ASP A 548 -5.36 30.92 20.33
N GLU A 549 -4.89 31.20 21.55
CA GLU A 549 -5.07 30.32 22.71
C GLU A 549 -6.50 30.37 23.29
N ASN A 550 -7.39 31.17 22.70
CA ASN A 550 -8.72 31.44 23.22
C ASN A 550 -9.81 30.51 22.66
N GLY A 551 -9.51 29.61 21.73
CA GLY A 551 -10.50 28.66 21.23
C GLY A 551 -10.76 27.51 22.20
N PHE A 552 -11.96 26.93 22.13
CA PHE A 552 -12.45 25.88 23.04
C PHE A 552 -11.46 24.74 23.27
N LEU A 553 -10.82 24.25 22.20
CA LEU A 553 -9.84 23.15 22.32
C LEU A 553 -8.73 23.51 23.31
N LYS A 554 -8.07 24.65 23.10
CA LYS A 554 -6.88 25.06 23.85
C LYS A 554 -7.21 25.67 25.21
N ALA A 555 -8.23 26.52 25.25
CA ALA A 555 -8.63 27.25 26.45
C ALA A 555 -9.31 26.36 27.50
N TYR A 556 -9.91 25.24 27.07
CA TYR A 556 -10.76 24.44 27.95
C TYR A 556 -10.52 22.93 27.83
N PHE A 557 -10.71 22.36 26.63
CA PHE A 557 -10.75 20.91 26.49
C PHE A 557 -9.40 20.24 26.78
N LEU A 558 -8.30 20.79 26.26
CA LEU A 558 -6.96 20.29 26.55
C LEU A 558 -6.59 20.43 28.04
N PRO A 559 -6.79 21.58 28.72
CA PRO A 559 -6.62 21.67 30.17
C PRO A 559 -7.36 20.58 30.95
N LEU A 560 -8.64 20.32 30.61
CA LEU A 560 -9.44 19.29 31.28
C LEU A 560 -8.87 17.89 31.07
N ILE A 561 -8.51 17.54 29.83
CA ILE A 561 -7.85 16.26 29.53
C ILE A 561 -6.53 16.14 30.30
N LYS A 562 -5.71 17.19 30.29
CA LYS A 562 -4.41 17.19 30.98
C LYS A 562 -4.54 17.02 32.48
N GLU A 563 -5.54 17.65 33.12
CA GLU A 563 -5.83 17.48 34.54
C GLU A 563 -6.18 16.01 34.86
N MET A 564 -7.08 15.40 34.07
CA MET A 564 -7.47 14.01 34.27
C MET A 564 -6.30 13.04 34.05
N VAL A 565 -5.51 13.23 32.99
CA VAL A 565 -4.36 12.36 32.69
C VAL A 565 -3.30 12.47 33.78
N SER A 566 -2.98 13.69 34.21
CA SER A 566 -1.96 13.92 35.26
C SER A 566 -2.36 13.33 36.60
N ARG A 567 -3.67 13.26 36.89
CA ARG A 567 -4.17 12.81 38.19
C ARG A 567 -4.39 11.31 38.28
N TYR A 568 -4.77 10.68 37.17
CA TYR A 568 -5.22 9.28 37.18
C TYR A 568 -4.36 8.32 36.37
N GLU A 569 -3.46 8.81 35.52
CA GLU A 569 -2.61 7.97 34.67
C GLU A 569 -3.42 6.83 34.01
N PRO A 570 -4.47 7.16 33.23
CA PRO A 570 -5.31 6.13 32.62
C PRO A 570 -4.54 5.35 31.55
N ASP A 571 -4.90 4.08 31.37
CA ASP A 571 -4.38 3.24 30.29
C ASP A 571 -4.90 3.66 28.91
N GLY A 572 -5.91 4.53 28.85
CA GLY A 572 -6.50 5.02 27.60
C GLY A 572 -7.55 6.10 27.82
N ILE A 573 -7.78 6.92 26.78
CA ILE A 573 -8.85 7.93 26.78
C ILE A 573 -9.78 7.70 25.60
N TRP A 574 -11.08 7.63 25.89
CA TRP A 574 -12.13 7.68 24.88
C TRP A 574 -12.76 9.07 24.87
N VAL A 575 -12.51 9.84 23.81
CA VAL A 575 -13.26 11.07 23.54
C VAL A 575 -14.49 10.76 22.71
N ASP A 576 -15.67 10.77 23.31
CA ASP A 576 -16.92 10.60 22.57
C ASP A 576 -17.37 11.93 21.96
N GLY A 577 -17.95 11.83 20.77
CA GLY A 577 -18.57 12.95 20.08
C GLY A 577 -17.73 13.63 18.99
N ASP A 578 -16.45 13.29 18.94
CA ASP A 578 -15.51 13.70 17.92
C ASP A 578 -15.84 13.14 16.52
N TRP A 579 -16.58 12.03 16.44
CA TRP A 579 -17.15 11.50 15.20
C TRP A 579 -17.96 12.55 14.42
N THR A 580 -18.57 13.53 15.10
CA THR A 580 -19.31 14.62 14.43
C THR A 580 -18.40 15.71 13.86
N VAL A 581 -17.11 15.73 14.17
CA VAL A 581 -16.16 16.78 13.74
C VAL A 581 -16.00 16.78 12.22
N ARG A 582 -16.15 15.61 11.60
CA ARG A 582 -16.12 15.39 10.15
C ARG A 582 -17.45 15.74 9.47
N ASP A 583 -18.58 15.29 10.02
CA ASP A 583 -19.87 15.39 9.35
C ASP A 583 -20.57 16.75 9.50
N ASN A 584 -20.36 17.44 10.63
CA ASN A 584 -21.05 18.71 10.92
C ASN A 584 -20.22 19.94 10.52
N ILE A 585 -19.97 20.16 9.23
CA ILE A 585 -19.20 21.32 8.72
C ILE A 585 -19.51 22.62 9.48
N CYS A 586 -18.47 23.40 9.82
CA CYS A 586 -18.57 24.48 10.80
C CYS A 586 -18.18 25.85 10.24
N TRP A 587 -19.05 26.83 10.41
CA TRP A 587 -18.90 28.22 9.96
C TRP A 587 -18.58 29.22 11.08
N CYS A 588 -18.03 28.76 12.20
CA CYS A 588 -17.53 29.68 13.21
C CYS A 588 -16.32 30.48 12.69
N ASP A 589 -15.99 31.59 13.35
CA ASP A 589 -14.92 32.48 12.90
C ASP A 589 -13.55 31.78 12.87
N ASN A 590 -13.31 30.83 13.78
CA ASN A 590 -12.10 29.98 13.74
C ASN A 590 -12.02 29.16 12.43
N CYS A 591 -13.15 28.64 11.94
CA CYS A 591 -13.18 27.91 10.68
C CYS A 591 -13.02 28.82 9.45
N LYS A 592 -13.70 29.97 9.46
CA LYS A 592 -13.60 30.97 8.40
C LYS A 592 -12.18 31.53 8.26
N LYS A 593 -11.53 31.86 9.38
CA LYS A 593 -10.14 32.33 9.41
C LYS A 593 -9.16 31.30 8.83
N ALA A 594 -9.32 30.03 9.17
CA ALA A 594 -8.46 28.98 8.61
C ALA A 594 -8.67 28.79 7.10
N TRP A 595 -9.89 29.01 6.61
CA TRP A 595 -10.16 29.02 5.18
C TRP A 595 -9.50 30.18 4.47
N GLU A 596 -9.63 31.39 5.02
CA GLU A 596 -8.96 32.57 4.50
C GLU A 596 -7.44 32.37 4.47
N LEU A 597 -6.86 31.83 5.55
CA LEU A 597 -5.43 31.54 5.61
C LEU A 597 -4.99 30.51 4.57
N LYS A 598 -5.80 29.46 4.34
CA LYS A 598 -5.45 28.37 3.41
C LYS A 598 -5.64 28.76 1.95
N THR A 599 -6.65 29.57 1.65
CA THR A 599 -7.12 29.79 0.28
C THR A 599 -6.95 31.24 -0.21
N GLY A 600 -6.70 32.18 0.70
CA GLY A 600 -6.74 33.62 0.42
C GLY A 600 -8.15 34.18 0.22
N LYS A 601 -9.21 33.36 0.36
CA LYS A 601 -10.60 33.77 0.11
C LYS A 601 -11.33 34.11 1.42
N THR A 602 -11.98 35.26 1.46
CA THR A 602 -12.84 35.66 2.61
C THR A 602 -14.25 35.07 2.52
N ALA A 603 -14.74 34.81 1.31
CA ALA A 603 -16.02 34.13 1.09
C ALA A 603 -15.86 32.62 1.37
N VAL A 604 -16.78 32.05 2.16
CA VAL A 604 -16.84 30.62 2.47
C VAL A 604 -18.06 29.98 1.81
N PRO A 605 -17.95 28.74 1.31
CA PRO A 605 -19.08 27.98 0.77
C PRO A 605 -20.20 27.83 1.79
N THR A 606 -21.46 28.02 1.40
CA THR A 606 -22.62 27.87 2.31
C THR A 606 -23.51 26.68 1.99
N ASN A 607 -23.34 26.08 0.81
CA ASN A 607 -24.12 24.92 0.38
C ASN A 607 -23.32 24.02 -0.60
N PRO A 608 -23.75 22.77 -0.82
CA PRO A 608 -23.04 21.81 -1.65
C PRO A 608 -22.84 22.17 -3.13
N ASN A 609 -23.60 23.13 -3.67
CA ASN A 609 -23.49 23.54 -5.07
C ASN A 609 -22.43 24.63 -5.30
N ASP A 610 -21.83 25.15 -4.22
CA ASP A 610 -20.75 26.12 -4.32
C ASP A 610 -19.50 25.44 -4.91
N PRO A 611 -18.84 26.02 -5.94
CA PRO A 611 -17.64 25.44 -6.55
C PRO A 611 -16.51 25.17 -5.56
N ASP A 612 -16.42 25.94 -4.48
CA ASP A 612 -15.41 25.80 -3.43
C ASP A 612 -15.81 24.77 -2.34
N TRP A 613 -17.00 24.18 -2.41
CA TRP A 613 -17.51 23.23 -1.42
C TRP A 613 -16.58 22.02 -1.18
N PRO A 614 -16.01 21.35 -2.21
CA PRO A 614 -15.08 20.24 -1.97
C PRO A 614 -13.81 20.66 -1.22
N ALA A 615 -13.32 21.88 -1.46
CA ALA A 615 -12.15 22.42 -0.77
C ALA A 615 -12.47 22.76 0.70
N TRP A 616 -13.66 23.28 0.97
CA TRP A 616 -14.15 23.55 2.32
C TRP A 616 -14.37 22.27 3.14
N GLN A 617 -14.93 21.22 2.53
CA GLN A 617 -15.00 19.89 3.14
C GLN A 617 -13.61 19.34 3.47
N ARG A 618 -12.66 19.44 2.51
CA ARG A 618 -11.28 18.98 2.71
C ARG A 618 -10.59 19.69 3.87
N LEU A 619 -10.75 21.01 3.98
CA LEU A 619 -10.24 21.77 5.13
C LEU A 619 -10.75 21.21 6.46
N HIS A 620 -12.04 20.87 6.56
CA HIS A 620 -12.57 20.33 7.81
C HIS A 620 -12.07 18.91 8.12
N TYR A 621 -11.82 18.07 7.12
CA TYR A 621 -11.19 16.76 7.32
C TYR A 621 -9.77 16.92 7.85
N GLU A 622 -8.94 17.75 7.21
CA GLU A 622 -7.58 18.01 7.66
C GLU A 622 -7.53 18.57 9.08
N ARG A 623 -8.44 19.50 9.40
CA ARG A 623 -8.53 20.08 10.75
C ARG A 623 -9.12 19.12 11.80
N CYS A 624 -9.83 18.08 11.37
CA CYS A 624 -10.20 16.98 12.26
C CYS A 624 -8.96 16.16 12.64
N ASP A 625 -8.11 15.86 11.67
CA ASP A 625 -6.87 15.12 11.91
C ASP A 625 -5.88 15.94 12.76
N GLU A 626 -5.82 17.25 12.56
CA GLU A 626 -5.10 18.20 13.42
C GLU A 626 -5.58 18.14 14.87
N TYR A 627 -6.90 18.18 15.09
CA TYR A 627 -7.51 18.07 16.41
C TYR A 627 -7.11 16.75 17.10
N LEU A 628 -7.28 15.61 16.41
CA LEU A 628 -6.95 14.30 16.96
C LEU A 628 -5.47 14.21 17.38
N LYS A 629 -4.56 14.70 16.54
CA LYS A 629 -3.12 14.77 16.85
C LYS A 629 -2.85 15.68 18.04
N THR A 630 -3.52 16.83 18.12
CA THR A 630 -3.33 17.79 19.21
C THR A 630 -3.76 17.20 20.56
N VAL A 631 -4.90 16.51 20.60
CA VAL A 631 -5.37 15.83 21.81
C VAL A 631 -4.42 14.69 22.18
N ALA A 632 -4.07 13.82 21.23
CA ALA A 632 -3.13 12.71 21.48
C ALA A 632 -1.78 13.21 22.00
N ASN A 633 -1.20 14.26 21.38
CA ASN A 633 0.06 14.83 21.83
C ASN A 633 -0.05 15.43 23.24
N ALA A 634 -1.18 16.07 23.58
CA ALA A 634 -1.39 16.58 24.93
C ALA A 634 -1.44 15.46 25.97
N VAL A 635 -2.11 14.33 25.65
CA VAL A 635 -2.16 13.14 26.50
C VAL A 635 -0.76 12.53 26.66
N HIS A 636 -0.09 12.19 25.56
CA HIS A 636 1.22 11.55 25.59
C HIS A 636 2.32 12.44 26.16
N SER A 637 2.16 13.77 26.15
CA SER A 637 3.11 14.68 26.81
C SER A 637 3.11 14.55 28.33
N ILE A 638 2.06 13.97 28.91
CA ILE A 638 1.91 13.78 30.36
C ILE A 638 2.07 12.30 30.70
N HIS A 639 1.34 11.43 29.99
CA HIS A 639 1.41 9.99 30.17
C HIS A 639 1.76 9.34 28.82
N PRO A 640 3.07 9.09 28.56
CA PRO A 640 3.53 8.55 27.29
C PRO A 640 3.01 7.16 26.94
N ASP A 641 2.49 6.42 27.92
CA ASP A 641 2.01 5.04 27.81
C ASP A 641 0.46 4.92 27.72
N CYS A 642 -0.25 6.07 27.65
CA CYS A 642 -1.71 6.18 27.60
C CYS A 642 -2.31 5.95 26.20
#